data_AF-A0A368T6C6-F1
#
_entry.id   AF-A0A368T6C6-F1
#
_cell.length_a   1.000
_cell.length_b   1.000
_cell.length_c   1.000
_cell.angle_alpha   90.00
_cell.angle_beta   90.00
_cell.angle_gamma   90.00
#
_symmetry.space_group_name_H-M   'P 1'
#
loop_
_entity.id
_entity.type
_entity.pdbx_description
1 polymer ?
#
loop_
_entity_poly.entity_id
_entity_poly.type
_entity_poly.pdbx_seq_one_letter_code
_entity_poly.pdbx_strand_id
1 'polypeptide(L)'
;MGAKKKSRRPVDWTLRHGPISGAYNAAVGLGAVAAANEAFALGISPWWAAGLAGAGALASHVDARARRLGATRKVYRLACWGGAGGWTAWALEHGVWEVNTLLAGAGIAGIAAILAPAMASHDRLAAEHKRQVETEQERWDLAQQWAARVRRVCNIKQQVKVVGIKEWLHPDPAHPGVTRKTGYTVEVVLPSGGYSWETLAKNKARLANDLDQPAGCGLDVEPGVSRRRALIDVTTVNVLKGDIALPERERLPATINDDAEVGVYSNGAIVKVPLRWTSAVVVGAKRQGKSNMLKNVARQLLRCDDVLIMGIDPNGGELFLPFLRPWLEGRAERPAIDWVATDQDEAETMMQWLVGVVSRRRSGYSDYMWSNGGDDKLQVSHEIPQIVLLSDESKSFSRKTKALMEELNDRCGAASISMLTSWLRAIADGGGGMPRGLLVQSETRISVRVNDDSELARLFGRGSKLPPAGEAPAPGWGHARAYNGDNPRLYKAARSTNKDAYEEALRADAWRPGMDAITVGTGQAREVYERRWERALAAGWLGVSSLPGIAAPPRTTTAANAQQTKPELPQRRWSSREERRQRIQERRNRLREQLGKPPVGPDGKEPEGSVNARFAEIVAGIGDPGGGAPAEVPPLLIAVLGVFDDAGVDEVHRSVIADKLTGGDKEQLSGLLELLDIRMQPKSFRMPGTSTGRGYHRDAIEDAVDRIRSGEIEVPDEVAQWWPGA
;
A
#
# COMPACT_ATOMS: atom_id res chain seq x y z
N MET A 1 9.55 39.25 -30.41
CA MET A 1 8.81 40.06 -29.43
C MET A 1 7.35 40.15 -29.87
N GLY A 2 6.47 39.30 -29.32
CA GLY A 2 5.03 39.29 -29.65
C GLY A 2 4.22 39.94 -28.53
N ALA A 3 3.54 41.05 -28.83
CA ALA A 3 2.76 41.81 -27.88
C ALA A 3 1.58 40.98 -27.33
N LYS A 4 1.59 40.69 -26.02
CA LYS A 4 0.43 40.13 -25.30
C LYS A 4 -0.71 41.14 -25.34
N LYS A 5 -1.78 40.85 -26.10
CA LYS A 5 -3.08 41.50 -25.93
C LYS A 5 -3.55 41.25 -24.49
N LYS A 6 -3.49 42.26 -23.64
CA LYS A 6 -4.15 42.26 -22.33
C LYS A 6 -5.64 42.06 -22.57
N SER A 7 -6.19 40.91 -22.19
CA SER A 7 -7.64 40.76 -22.15
C SER A 7 -8.17 41.71 -21.07
N ARG A 8 -8.96 42.71 -21.49
CA ARG A 8 -9.76 43.49 -20.56
C ARG A 8 -10.76 42.52 -19.95
N ARG A 9 -10.60 42.21 -18.66
CA ARG A 9 -11.63 41.49 -17.90
C ARG A 9 -12.94 42.30 -18.04
N PRO A 10 -14.05 41.69 -18.47
CA PRO A 10 -15.33 42.37 -18.46
C PRO A 10 -15.62 42.79 -17.02
N VAL A 11 -15.98 44.06 -16.82
CA VAL A 11 -16.38 44.58 -15.52
C VAL A 11 -17.61 43.77 -15.07
N ASP A 12 -17.44 43.05 -13.96
CA ASP A 12 -18.50 42.26 -13.36
C ASP A 12 -19.38 43.17 -12.49
N TRP A 13 -20.56 43.50 -13.01
CA TRP A 13 -21.57 44.29 -12.32
C TRP A 13 -22.39 43.47 -11.32
N THR A 14 -22.11 42.16 -11.16
CA THR A 14 -22.75 41.29 -10.16
C THR A 14 -22.01 41.41 -8.81
N LEU A 15 -22.05 42.61 -8.23
CA LEU A 15 -21.31 42.94 -7.01
C LEU A 15 -21.75 42.07 -5.82
N ARG A 16 -20.85 41.20 -5.35
CA ARG A 16 -20.80 40.81 -3.94
C ARG A 16 -20.41 42.04 -3.15
N HIS A 17 -21.29 42.56 -2.30
CA HIS A 17 -21.07 43.82 -1.59
C HIS A 17 -20.12 43.63 -0.40
N GLY A 18 -18.84 43.92 -0.61
CA GLY A 18 -17.85 44.12 0.47
C GLY A 18 -17.84 45.57 0.99
N PRO A 19 -17.13 45.86 2.09
CA PRO A 19 -17.12 47.17 2.75
C PRO A 19 -16.74 48.34 1.82
N ILE A 20 -15.84 48.11 0.86
CA ILE A 20 -15.41 49.15 -0.10
C ILE A 20 -16.49 49.43 -1.17
N SER A 21 -17.11 48.38 -1.73
CA SER A 21 -18.18 48.54 -2.73
C SER A 21 -19.47 49.11 -2.14
N GLY A 22 -19.75 48.83 -0.87
CA GLY A 22 -20.88 49.42 -0.15
C GLY A 22 -20.71 50.93 0.04
N ALA A 23 -19.51 51.36 0.46
CA ALA A 23 -19.18 52.77 0.60
C ALA A 23 -19.25 53.54 -0.73
N TYR A 24 -18.76 52.95 -1.83
CA TYR A 24 -18.84 53.56 -3.16
C TYR A 24 -20.29 53.72 -3.64
N ASN A 25 -21.13 52.68 -3.49
CA ASN A 25 -22.54 52.77 -3.87
C ASN A 25 -23.33 53.75 -3.00
N ALA A 26 -23.00 53.83 -1.70
CA ALA A 26 -23.56 54.84 -0.80
C ALA A 26 -23.16 56.25 -1.23
N ALA A 27 -21.89 56.48 -1.61
CA ALA A 27 -21.41 57.77 -2.11
C ALA A 27 -22.09 58.17 -3.44
N VAL A 28 -22.25 57.23 -4.37
CA VAL A 28 -22.99 57.47 -5.63
C VAL A 28 -24.47 57.74 -5.35
N GLY A 29 -25.09 57.01 -4.42
CA GLY A 29 -26.47 57.25 -3.99
C GLY A 29 -26.66 58.62 -3.35
N LEU A 30 -25.77 59.04 -2.45
CA LEU A 30 -25.77 60.37 -1.84
C LEU A 30 -25.53 61.47 -2.89
N GLY A 31 -24.65 61.24 -3.87
CA GLY A 31 -24.42 62.15 -4.99
C GLY A 31 -25.66 62.31 -5.87
N ALA A 32 -26.43 61.24 -6.10
CA ALA A 32 -27.68 61.30 -6.85
C ALA A 32 -28.78 62.09 -6.09
N VAL A 33 -28.86 61.93 -4.77
CA VAL A 33 -29.76 62.71 -3.91
C VAL A 33 -29.38 64.21 -3.93
N ALA A 34 -28.09 64.53 -3.87
CA ALA A 34 -27.59 65.89 -3.96
C ALA A 34 -27.90 66.53 -5.32
N ALA A 35 -27.66 65.82 -6.42
CA ALA A 35 -27.98 66.28 -7.77
C ALA A 35 -29.48 66.49 -7.99
N ALA A 36 -30.33 65.62 -7.44
CA ALA A 36 -31.78 65.80 -7.47
C ALA A 36 -32.22 67.06 -6.69
N ASN A 37 -31.56 67.36 -5.57
CA ASN A 37 -31.85 68.54 -4.76
C ASN A 37 -31.42 69.84 -5.46
N GLU A 38 -30.27 69.84 -6.14
CA GLU A 38 -29.84 70.96 -6.99
C GLU A 38 -30.78 71.17 -8.18
N ALA A 39 -31.21 70.10 -8.83
CA ALA A 39 -32.17 70.15 -9.94
C ALA A 39 -33.55 70.69 -9.51
N PHE A 40 -34.01 70.33 -8.30
CA PHE A 40 -35.20 70.89 -7.68
C PHE A 40 -35.05 72.39 -7.43
N ALA A 41 -33.92 72.81 -6.84
CA ALA A 41 -33.63 74.22 -6.55
C ALA A 41 -33.53 75.08 -7.84
N LEU A 42 -33.11 74.49 -8.95
CA LEU A 42 -33.05 75.12 -10.27
C LEU A 42 -34.39 75.08 -11.03
N GLY A 43 -35.45 74.49 -10.45
CA GLY A 43 -36.78 74.41 -11.07
C GLY A 43 -36.83 73.52 -12.31
N ILE A 44 -35.96 72.51 -12.40
CA ILE A 44 -35.94 71.59 -13.54
C ILE A 44 -37.24 70.76 -13.56
N SER A 45 -37.91 70.75 -14.70
CA SER A 45 -39.18 70.03 -14.89
C SER A 45 -39.06 68.53 -14.54
N PRO A 46 -40.00 67.96 -13.75
CA PRO A 46 -40.03 66.52 -13.42
C PRO A 46 -40.04 65.59 -14.64
N TRP A 47 -40.52 66.07 -15.79
CA TRP A 47 -40.57 65.30 -17.03
C TRP A 47 -39.19 64.92 -17.57
N TRP A 48 -38.13 65.65 -17.21
CA TRP A 48 -36.75 65.25 -17.54
C TRP A 48 -36.32 63.97 -16.82
N ALA A 49 -36.74 63.78 -15.56
CA ALA A 49 -36.48 62.55 -14.82
C ALA A 49 -37.21 61.35 -15.43
N ALA A 50 -38.46 61.55 -15.86
CA ALA A 50 -39.23 60.53 -16.58
C ALA A 50 -38.57 60.16 -17.92
N GLY A 51 -38.09 61.16 -18.68
CA GLY A 51 -37.39 60.95 -19.95
C GLY A 51 -36.06 60.18 -19.80
N LEU A 52 -35.23 60.55 -18.81
CA LEU A 52 -33.98 59.85 -18.52
C LEU A 52 -34.20 58.42 -18.02
N ALA A 53 -35.22 58.20 -17.18
CA ALA A 53 -35.58 56.86 -16.73
C ALA A 53 -36.09 55.99 -17.88
N GLY A 54 -36.88 56.55 -18.79
CA GLY A 54 -37.32 55.86 -20.01
C GLY A 54 -36.16 55.46 -20.92
N ALA A 55 -35.21 56.37 -21.14
CA ALA A 55 -33.99 56.10 -21.92
C ALA A 55 -33.13 55.00 -21.26
N GLY A 56 -32.93 55.08 -19.94
CA GLY A 56 -32.20 54.08 -19.15
C GLY A 56 -32.87 52.70 -19.14
N ALA A 57 -34.20 52.66 -19.04
CA ALA A 57 -35.01 51.45 -19.11
C ALA A 57 -34.89 50.77 -20.48
N LEU A 58 -34.99 51.54 -21.57
CA LEU A 58 -34.81 51.06 -22.94
C LEU A 58 -33.41 50.52 -23.17
N ALA A 59 -32.37 51.29 -22.80
CA ALA A 59 -30.98 50.85 -22.91
C ALA A 59 -30.73 49.55 -22.12
N SER A 60 -31.28 49.45 -20.91
CA SER A 60 -31.16 48.27 -20.06
C SER A 60 -31.92 47.06 -20.61
N HIS A 61 -33.05 47.28 -21.28
CA HIS A 61 -33.81 46.24 -21.96
C HIS A 61 -33.08 45.72 -23.21
N VAL A 62 -32.50 46.63 -24.00
CA VAL A 62 -31.68 46.29 -25.18
C VAL A 62 -30.43 45.51 -24.76
N ASP A 63 -29.71 45.96 -23.74
CA ASP A 63 -28.59 45.21 -23.15
C ASP A 63 -29.03 43.83 -22.63
N ALA A 64 -30.15 43.76 -21.92
CA ALA A 64 -30.69 42.50 -21.42
C ALA A 64 -31.10 41.55 -22.55
N ARG A 65 -31.58 42.07 -23.69
CA ARG A 65 -31.89 41.28 -24.89
C ARG A 65 -30.62 40.81 -25.59
N ALA A 66 -29.63 41.68 -25.76
CA ALA A 66 -28.33 41.33 -26.37
C ALA A 66 -27.61 40.24 -25.58
N ARG A 67 -27.70 40.27 -24.25
CA ARG A 67 -27.15 39.27 -23.34
C ARG A 67 -28.05 38.05 -23.11
N ARG A 68 -29.21 37.96 -23.78
CA ARG A 68 -30.20 36.87 -23.67
C ARG A 68 -30.64 36.58 -22.21
N LEU A 69 -30.86 37.63 -21.42
CA LEU A 69 -31.31 37.50 -20.04
C LEU A 69 -32.77 36.98 -19.96
N GLY A 70 -33.07 36.24 -18.88
CA GLY A 70 -34.41 35.71 -18.60
C GLY A 70 -35.47 36.81 -18.39
N ALA A 71 -36.75 36.48 -18.59
CA ALA A 71 -37.86 37.42 -18.52
C ALA A 71 -37.92 38.19 -17.19
N THR A 72 -37.72 37.49 -16.06
CA THR A 72 -37.71 38.07 -14.71
C THR A 72 -36.65 39.16 -14.54
N ARG A 73 -35.46 39.01 -15.17
CA ARG A 73 -34.39 40.04 -15.11
C ARG A 73 -34.74 41.28 -15.92
N LYS A 74 -35.40 41.11 -17.07
CA LYS A 74 -35.87 42.23 -17.89
C LYS A 74 -36.90 43.04 -17.10
N VAL A 75 -37.85 42.37 -16.45
CA VAL A 75 -38.86 43.00 -15.60
C VAL A 75 -38.23 43.70 -14.40
N TYR A 76 -37.32 43.04 -13.66
CA TYR A 76 -36.64 43.64 -12.51
C TYR A 76 -35.88 44.92 -12.88
N ARG A 77 -35.11 44.90 -13.98
CA ARG A 77 -34.38 46.09 -14.45
C ARG A 77 -35.32 47.23 -14.85
N LEU A 78 -36.41 46.92 -15.55
CA LEU A 78 -37.44 47.91 -15.90
C LEU A 78 -38.10 48.48 -14.64
N ALA A 79 -38.38 47.65 -13.63
CA ALA A 79 -38.94 48.08 -12.35
C ALA A 79 -37.96 48.96 -11.56
N CYS A 80 -36.65 48.66 -11.56
CA CYS A 80 -35.64 49.51 -10.93
C CYS A 80 -35.54 50.89 -11.60
N TRP A 81 -35.54 50.95 -12.94
CA TRP A 81 -35.54 52.22 -13.67
C TRP A 81 -36.84 53.00 -13.49
N GLY A 82 -37.99 52.32 -13.50
CA GLY A 82 -39.29 52.93 -13.23
C GLY A 82 -39.39 53.46 -11.80
N GLY A 83 -38.94 52.70 -10.82
CA GLY A 83 -38.91 53.11 -9.41
C GLY A 83 -37.97 54.28 -9.16
N ALA A 84 -36.73 54.23 -9.67
CA ALA A 84 -35.77 55.33 -9.52
C ALA A 84 -36.22 56.60 -10.26
N GLY A 85 -36.76 56.46 -11.47
CA GLY A 85 -37.30 57.57 -12.26
C GLY A 85 -38.53 58.21 -11.62
N GLY A 86 -39.47 57.38 -11.17
CA GLY A 86 -40.68 57.83 -10.48
C GLY A 86 -40.36 58.54 -9.16
N TRP A 87 -39.43 58.02 -8.37
CA TRP A 87 -38.94 58.70 -7.17
C TRP A 87 -38.28 60.05 -7.49
N THR A 88 -37.42 60.09 -8.50
CA THR A 88 -36.73 61.33 -8.89
C THR A 88 -37.71 62.38 -9.39
N ALA A 89 -38.72 62.00 -10.18
CA ALA A 89 -39.76 62.91 -10.64
C ALA A 89 -40.60 63.45 -9.47
N TRP A 90 -41.00 62.58 -8.53
CA TRP A 90 -41.70 62.99 -7.31
C TRP A 90 -40.87 63.96 -6.45
N ALA A 91 -39.57 63.69 -6.32
CA ALA A 91 -38.63 64.51 -5.56
C ALA A 91 -38.39 65.88 -6.19
N LEU A 92 -38.45 65.99 -7.53
CA LEU A 92 -38.39 67.26 -8.26
C LEU A 92 -39.69 68.07 -8.19
N GLU A 93 -40.80 67.48 -7.76
CA GLU A 93 -42.08 68.18 -7.62
C GLU A 93 -42.33 68.63 -6.18
N HIS A 94 -42.01 67.78 -5.20
CA HIS A 94 -42.33 68.00 -3.79
C HIS A 94 -41.12 68.37 -2.93
N GLY A 95 -39.90 68.25 -3.46
CA GLY A 95 -38.66 68.46 -2.72
C GLY A 95 -38.07 67.16 -2.16
N VAL A 96 -36.74 67.12 -2.15
CA VAL A 96 -35.95 65.92 -1.80
C VAL A 96 -35.93 65.63 -0.30
N TRP A 97 -36.11 66.66 0.54
CA TRP A 97 -36.06 66.56 2.01
C TRP A 97 -37.43 66.33 2.67
N GLU A 98 -38.50 66.25 1.87
CA GLU A 98 -39.82 65.92 2.38
C GLU A 98 -39.87 64.48 2.91
N VAL A 99 -40.49 64.29 4.08
CA VAL A 99 -40.54 62.99 4.76
C VAL A 99 -41.17 61.93 3.87
N ASN A 100 -42.23 62.28 3.14
CA ASN A 100 -42.92 61.37 2.23
C ASN A 100 -42.04 60.99 1.02
N THR A 101 -41.24 61.93 0.52
CA THR A 101 -40.29 61.69 -0.58
C THR A 101 -39.16 60.74 -0.13
N LEU A 102 -38.60 60.96 1.06
CA LEU A 102 -37.56 60.09 1.63
C LEU A 102 -38.08 58.68 1.92
N LEU A 103 -39.30 58.55 2.47
CA LEU A 103 -39.94 57.26 2.74
C LEU A 103 -40.23 56.48 1.44
N ALA A 104 -40.71 57.14 0.39
CA ALA A 104 -40.94 56.52 -0.91
C ALA A 104 -39.62 55.98 -1.52
N GLY A 105 -38.53 56.77 -1.41
CA GLY A 105 -37.20 56.36 -1.87
C GLY A 105 -36.64 55.17 -1.09
N ALA A 106 -36.76 55.20 0.24
CA ALA A 106 -36.37 54.10 1.11
C ALA A 106 -37.17 52.82 0.84
N GLY A 107 -38.47 52.93 0.56
CA GLY A 107 -39.34 51.79 0.21
C GLY A 107 -38.93 51.13 -1.11
N ILE A 108 -38.71 51.92 -2.17
CA ILE A 108 -38.27 51.42 -3.49
C ILE A 108 -36.88 50.77 -3.38
N ALA A 109 -35.96 51.42 -2.66
CA ALA A 109 -34.62 50.88 -2.41
C ALA A 109 -34.67 49.59 -1.58
N GLY A 110 -35.54 49.51 -0.56
CA GLY A 110 -35.75 48.34 0.28
C GLY A 110 -36.27 47.14 -0.51
N ILE A 111 -37.29 47.33 -1.36
CA ILE A 111 -37.82 46.27 -2.23
C ILE A 111 -36.76 45.77 -3.22
N ALA A 112 -36.00 46.68 -3.84
CA ALA A 112 -34.91 46.31 -4.74
C ALA A 112 -33.79 45.55 -3.99
N ALA A 113 -33.43 45.97 -2.78
CA ALA A 113 -32.43 45.33 -1.94
C ALA A 113 -32.85 43.91 -1.49
N ILE A 114 -34.15 43.67 -1.25
CA ILE A 114 -34.68 42.34 -0.90
C ILE A 114 -34.68 41.40 -2.10
N LEU A 115 -35.04 41.91 -3.29
CA LEU A 115 -35.13 41.10 -4.52
C LEU A 115 -33.76 40.83 -5.17
N ALA A 116 -32.77 41.70 -4.98
CA ALA A 116 -31.45 41.56 -5.60
C ALA A 116 -30.72 40.24 -5.24
N PRO A 117 -30.66 39.79 -3.97
CA PRO A 117 -30.08 38.50 -3.60
C PRO A 117 -30.79 37.31 -4.25
N ALA A 118 -32.12 37.35 -4.34
CA ALA A 118 -32.93 36.29 -4.97
C ALA A 118 -32.68 36.19 -6.48
N MET A 119 -32.47 37.33 -7.14
CA MET A 119 -32.09 37.34 -8.56
C MET A 119 -30.66 36.82 -8.74
N ALA A 120 -29.73 37.19 -7.87
CA ALA A 120 -28.35 36.71 -7.94
C ALA A 120 -28.22 35.19 -7.64
N SER A 121 -29.06 34.63 -6.78
CA SER A 121 -29.08 33.18 -6.51
C SER A 121 -29.68 32.40 -7.68
N HIS A 122 -30.77 32.87 -8.27
CA HIS A 122 -31.34 32.30 -9.49
C HIS A 122 -30.34 32.27 -10.65
N ASP A 123 -29.46 33.28 -10.74
CA ASP A 123 -28.42 33.35 -11.77
C ASP A 123 -27.34 32.29 -11.61
N ARG A 124 -26.96 31.99 -10.37
CA ARG A 124 -26.02 30.91 -10.06
C ARG A 124 -26.64 29.56 -10.40
N LEU A 125 -27.87 29.32 -9.97
CA LEU A 125 -28.60 28.08 -10.25
C LEU A 125 -28.82 27.86 -11.76
N ALA A 126 -29.20 28.91 -12.50
CA ALA A 126 -29.37 28.82 -13.94
C ALA A 126 -28.05 28.57 -14.67
N ALA A 127 -26.94 29.18 -14.23
CA ALA A 127 -25.62 28.94 -14.78
C ALA A 127 -25.10 27.53 -14.45
N GLU A 128 -25.35 27.05 -13.24
CA GLU A 128 -25.03 25.68 -12.80
C GLU A 128 -25.83 24.65 -13.60
N HIS A 129 -27.15 24.83 -13.73
CA HIS A 129 -28.00 23.96 -14.52
C HIS A 129 -27.58 23.95 -16.00
N LYS A 130 -27.26 25.12 -16.58
CA LYS A 130 -26.75 25.19 -17.95
C LYS A 130 -25.45 24.40 -18.13
N ARG A 131 -24.51 24.51 -17.20
CA ARG A 131 -23.26 23.73 -17.21
C ARG A 131 -23.51 22.24 -17.08
N GLN A 132 -24.46 21.85 -16.24
CA GLN A 132 -24.85 20.45 -16.06
C GLN A 132 -25.44 19.89 -17.36
N VAL A 133 -26.36 20.61 -18.00
CA VAL A 133 -26.96 20.22 -19.28
C VAL A 133 -25.90 20.14 -20.39
N GLU A 134 -25.00 21.12 -20.50
CA GLU A 134 -23.89 21.07 -21.47
C GLU A 134 -23.00 19.84 -21.24
N THR A 135 -22.64 19.54 -19.98
CA THR A 135 -21.84 18.35 -19.64
C THR A 135 -22.57 17.04 -19.95
N GLU A 136 -23.87 16.99 -19.69
CA GLU A 136 -24.72 15.82 -20.00
C GLU A 136 -24.87 15.61 -21.50
N GLN A 137 -25.05 16.69 -22.27
CA GLN A 137 -25.09 16.65 -23.74
C GLN A 137 -23.77 16.15 -24.32
N GLU A 138 -22.63 16.69 -23.88
CA GLU A 138 -21.30 16.23 -24.31
C GLU A 138 -21.09 14.73 -24.02
N ARG A 139 -21.53 14.26 -22.85
CA ARG A 139 -21.47 12.82 -22.49
C ARG A 139 -22.37 11.97 -23.37
N TRP A 140 -23.58 12.45 -23.69
CA TRP A 140 -24.52 11.73 -24.53
C TRP A 140 -24.04 11.64 -25.98
N ASP A 141 -23.51 12.73 -26.52
CA ASP A 141 -22.91 12.77 -27.85
C ASP A 141 -21.73 11.81 -27.94
N LEU A 142 -20.84 11.81 -26.95
CA LEU A 142 -19.72 10.87 -26.88
C LEU A 142 -20.21 9.41 -26.79
N ALA A 143 -21.25 9.14 -26.00
CA ALA A 143 -21.84 7.81 -25.91
C ALA A 143 -22.45 7.34 -27.24
N GLN A 144 -23.13 8.23 -27.98
CA GLN A 144 -23.65 7.90 -29.31
C GLN A 144 -22.53 7.62 -30.31
N GLN A 145 -21.47 8.44 -30.31
CA GLN A 145 -20.30 8.23 -31.16
C GLN A 145 -19.66 6.87 -30.87
N TRP A 146 -19.53 6.48 -29.60
CA TRP A 146 -19.01 5.17 -29.21
C TRP A 146 -19.91 4.01 -29.65
N ALA A 147 -21.23 4.12 -29.46
CA ALA A 147 -22.17 3.12 -29.93
C ALA A 147 -22.10 2.92 -31.45
N ALA A 148 -22.03 4.03 -32.21
CA ALA A 148 -21.88 3.99 -33.66
C ALA A 148 -20.52 3.40 -34.09
N ARG A 149 -19.42 3.80 -33.43
CA ARG A 149 -18.07 3.30 -33.68
C ARG A 149 -17.97 1.80 -33.47
N VAL A 150 -18.43 1.30 -32.33
CA VAL A 150 -18.38 -0.14 -32.01
C VAL A 150 -19.15 -0.94 -33.04
N ARG A 151 -20.34 -0.49 -33.43
CA ARG A 151 -21.15 -1.16 -34.47
C ARG A 151 -20.44 -1.21 -35.81
N ARG A 152 -19.90 -0.07 -36.25
CA ARG A 152 -19.20 0.07 -37.54
C ARG A 152 -17.93 -0.77 -37.59
N VAL A 153 -17.04 -0.59 -36.60
CA VAL A 153 -15.69 -1.18 -36.61
C VAL A 153 -15.73 -2.68 -36.31
N CYS A 154 -16.57 -3.12 -35.38
CA CYS A 154 -16.69 -4.52 -34.99
C CYS A 154 -17.75 -5.29 -35.79
N ASN A 155 -18.38 -4.66 -36.81
CA ASN A 155 -19.42 -5.22 -37.66
C ASN A 155 -20.61 -5.83 -36.87
N ILE A 156 -21.04 -5.13 -35.81
CA ILE A 156 -22.18 -5.53 -34.99
C ILE A 156 -23.45 -4.92 -35.58
N LYS A 157 -24.26 -5.76 -36.23
CA LYS A 157 -25.50 -5.33 -36.92
C LYS A 157 -26.55 -4.77 -35.96
N GLN A 158 -26.66 -5.38 -34.78
CA GLN A 158 -27.64 -5.03 -33.75
C GLN A 158 -27.21 -3.80 -32.94
N GLN A 159 -28.13 -3.25 -32.14
CA GLN A 159 -27.86 -2.07 -31.33
C GLN A 159 -26.88 -2.39 -30.19
N VAL A 160 -25.90 -1.50 -29.99
CA VAL A 160 -24.94 -1.51 -28.89
C VAL A 160 -25.32 -0.36 -27.97
N LYS A 161 -25.41 -0.61 -26.66
CA LYS A 161 -25.76 0.41 -25.67
C LYS A 161 -24.52 0.79 -24.87
N VAL A 162 -24.21 2.08 -24.80
CA VAL A 162 -23.24 2.61 -23.82
C VAL A 162 -23.98 2.83 -22.49
N VAL A 163 -23.45 2.26 -21.42
CA VAL A 163 -24.03 2.37 -20.06
C VAL A 163 -23.48 3.59 -19.34
N GLY A 164 -22.19 3.85 -19.49
CA GLY A 164 -21.53 4.94 -18.81
C GLY A 164 -20.16 5.23 -19.41
N ILE A 165 -19.70 6.45 -19.18
CA ILE A 165 -18.35 6.91 -19.50
C ILE A 165 -17.76 7.47 -18.21
N LYS A 166 -16.66 6.87 -17.76
CA LYS A 166 -15.96 7.27 -16.55
C LYS A 166 -14.61 7.86 -16.91
N GLU A 167 -14.43 9.13 -16.63
CA GLU A 167 -13.15 9.80 -16.82
C GLU A 167 -12.13 9.34 -15.78
N TRP A 168 -10.86 9.27 -16.19
CA TRP A 168 -9.76 8.93 -15.29
C TRP A 168 -9.11 10.20 -14.77
N LEU A 169 -9.16 10.36 -13.46
CA LEU A 169 -8.44 11.42 -12.74
C LEU A 169 -7.38 10.73 -11.88
N HIS A 170 -6.12 10.95 -12.22
CA HIS A 170 -4.98 10.39 -11.48
C HIS A 170 -4.13 11.50 -10.88
N PRO A 171 -3.44 11.26 -9.76
CA PRO A 171 -2.45 12.20 -9.23
C PRO A 171 -1.36 12.50 -10.26
N ASP A 172 -0.84 13.72 -10.25
CA ASP A 172 0.35 14.09 -11.01
C ASP A 172 1.61 13.66 -10.23
N PRO A 173 2.45 12.74 -10.78
CA PRO A 173 3.69 12.31 -10.13
C PRO A 173 4.64 13.46 -9.78
N ALA A 174 4.62 14.56 -10.54
CA ALA A 174 5.50 15.70 -10.33
C ALA A 174 4.92 16.76 -9.36
N HIS A 175 3.60 16.78 -9.16
CA HIS A 175 2.91 17.80 -8.39
C HIS A 175 1.91 17.18 -7.41
N PRO A 176 2.33 16.93 -6.15
CA PRO A 176 1.44 16.41 -5.11
C PRO A 176 0.15 17.23 -4.98
N GLY A 177 -1.00 16.54 -4.85
CA GLY A 177 -2.32 17.15 -4.70
C GLY A 177 -2.96 17.66 -6.00
N VAL A 178 -2.26 17.63 -7.13
CA VAL A 178 -2.83 17.96 -8.45
C VAL A 178 -3.30 16.68 -9.12
N THR A 179 -4.51 16.69 -9.68
CA THR A 179 -5.02 15.59 -10.50
C THR A 179 -4.97 15.96 -11.99
N ARG A 180 -4.73 14.96 -12.83
CA ARG A 180 -4.71 15.09 -14.29
C ARG A 180 -5.69 14.11 -14.93
N LYS A 181 -6.31 14.55 -16.02
CA LYS A 181 -7.16 13.71 -16.88
C LYS A 181 -6.30 13.03 -17.94
N THR A 182 -6.27 11.70 -17.93
CA THR A 182 -5.39 10.90 -18.80
C THR A 182 -6.14 10.05 -19.81
N GLY A 183 -7.45 9.89 -19.60
CA GLY A 183 -8.30 9.04 -20.42
C GLY A 183 -9.68 8.86 -19.82
N TYR A 184 -10.39 7.83 -20.30
CA TYR A 184 -11.70 7.44 -19.81
C TYR A 184 -12.01 5.97 -20.14
N THR A 185 -12.87 5.35 -19.35
CA THR A 185 -13.45 4.02 -19.63
C THR A 185 -14.86 4.19 -20.18
N VAL A 186 -15.19 3.48 -21.26
CA VAL A 186 -16.53 3.35 -21.81
C VAL A 186 -17.07 1.97 -21.47
N GLU A 187 -18.17 1.91 -20.72
CA GLU A 187 -18.87 0.66 -20.49
C GLU A 187 -19.92 0.43 -21.58
N VAL A 188 -19.81 -0.68 -22.29
CA VAL A 188 -20.74 -1.07 -23.36
C VAL A 188 -21.45 -2.37 -23.04
N VAL A 189 -22.73 -2.43 -23.38
CA VAL A 189 -23.55 -3.64 -23.39
C VAL A 189 -23.73 -4.09 -24.83
N LEU A 190 -23.19 -5.27 -25.10
CA LEU A 190 -23.28 -5.95 -26.38
C LEU A 190 -24.64 -6.66 -26.53
N PRO A 191 -25.14 -6.78 -27.77
CA PRO A 191 -26.35 -7.51 -28.07
C PRO A 191 -26.25 -9.00 -27.72
N SER A 192 -27.40 -9.65 -27.53
CA SER A 192 -27.48 -11.11 -27.42
C SER A 192 -27.17 -11.78 -28.77
N GLY A 193 -26.54 -12.94 -28.75
CA GLY A 193 -26.24 -13.71 -29.98
C GLY A 193 -24.76 -13.91 -30.29
N GLY A 194 -23.93 -14.15 -29.26
CA GLY A 194 -22.54 -14.59 -29.43
C GLY A 194 -21.47 -13.50 -29.42
N TYR A 195 -21.85 -12.21 -29.39
CA TYR A 195 -20.91 -11.11 -29.21
C TYR A 195 -20.44 -11.03 -27.76
N SER A 196 -19.13 -10.94 -27.56
CA SER A 196 -18.51 -10.81 -26.23
C SER A 196 -17.45 -9.71 -26.25
N TRP A 197 -16.91 -9.39 -25.07
CA TRP A 197 -15.77 -8.47 -24.96
C TRP A 197 -14.58 -8.91 -25.83
N GLU A 198 -14.42 -10.20 -26.12
CA GLU A 198 -13.38 -10.73 -27.02
C GLU A 198 -13.58 -10.24 -28.46
N THR A 199 -14.82 -10.06 -28.90
CA THR A 199 -15.11 -9.51 -30.24
C THR A 199 -14.56 -8.09 -30.38
N LEU A 200 -14.73 -7.28 -29.33
CA LEU A 200 -14.17 -5.94 -29.25
C LEU A 200 -12.64 -5.98 -29.18
N ALA A 201 -12.08 -6.83 -28.32
CA ALA A 201 -10.63 -6.97 -28.15
C ALA A 201 -9.92 -7.36 -29.46
N LYS A 202 -10.51 -8.27 -30.26
CA LYS A 202 -10.00 -8.64 -31.60
C LYS A 202 -9.94 -7.46 -32.57
N ASN A 203 -10.77 -6.44 -32.39
CA ASN A 203 -10.84 -5.25 -33.24
C ASN A 203 -10.21 -4.00 -32.58
N LYS A 204 -9.49 -4.16 -31.46
CA LYS A 204 -8.84 -3.07 -30.71
C LYS A 204 -8.04 -2.11 -31.60
N ALA A 205 -7.17 -2.62 -32.47
CA ALA A 205 -6.35 -1.79 -33.36
C ALA A 205 -7.21 -0.95 -34.33
N ARG A 206 -8.30 -1.53 -34.87
CA ARG A 206 -9.21 -0.81 -35.75
C ARG A 206 -10.02 0.25 -34.99
N LEU A 207 -10.41 -0.04 -33.75
CA LEU A 207 -11.11 0.92 -32.88
C LEU A 207 -10.20 2.10 -32.53
N ALA A 208 -8.93 1.85 -32.23
CA ALA A 208 -7.93 2.89 -31.99
C ALA A 208 -7.70 3.76 -33.22
N ASN A 209 -7.61 3.16 -34.42
CA ASN A 209 -7.46 3.88 -35.67
C ASN A 209 -8.70 4.72 -36.03
N ASP A 210 -9.91 4.22 -35.81
CA ASP A 210 -11.16 4.97 -36.05
C ASP A 210 -11.35 6.14 -35.08
N LEU A 211 -10.77 6.03 -33.87
CA LEU A 211 -10.72 7.11 -32.90
C LEU A 211 -9.63 8.16 -33.24
N ASP A 212 -8.74 7.88 -34.20
CA ASP A 212 -7.60 8.72 -34.57
C ASP A 212 -6.74 9.10 -33.35
N GLN A 213 -6.39 8.10 -32.55
CA GLN A 213 -5.62 8.34 -31.33
C GLN A 213 -4.20 8.86 -31.64
N PRO A 214 -3.69 9.84 -30.87
CA PRO A 214 -2.31 10.29 -30.99
C PRO A 214 -1.30 9.16 -30.76
N ALA A 215 -0.12 9.27 -31.38
CA ALA A 215 0.94 8.28 -31.22
C ALA A 215 1.35 8.06 -29.74
N GLY A 216 1.31 6.80 -29.31
CA GLY A 216 1.61 6.36 -27.95
C GLY A 216 0.44 6.45 -26.96
N CYS A 217 -0.75 6.82 -27.43
CA CYS A 217 -2.01 6.46 -26.79
C CYS A 217 -2.45 5.09 -27.31
N GLY A 218 -3.09 4.32 -26.43
CA GLY A 218 -3.76 3.07 -26.75
C GLY A 218 -5.20 3.01 -26.28
N LEU A 219 -5.84 1.94 -26.72
CA LEU A 219 -7.15 1.51 -26.30
C LEU A 219 -7.01 0.09 -25.75
N ASP A 220 -7.62 -0.24 -24.62
CA ASP A 220 -7.69 -1.61 -24.14
C ASP A 220 -9.13 -2.08 -23.93
N VAL A 221 -9.35 -3.39 -23.94
CA VAL A 221 -10.68 -3.97 -23.78
C VAL A 221 -10.67 -5.03 -22.70
N GLU A 222 -11.42 -4.77 -21.64
CA GLU A 222 -11.55 -5.62 -20.48
C GLU A 222 -12.97 -6.22 -20.39
N PRO A 223 -13.12 -7.42 -19.80
CA PRO A 223 -14.44 -7.97 -19.49
C PRO A 223 -15.15 -7.07 -18.47
N GLY A 224 -16.46 -6.82 -18.69
CA GLY A 224 -17.30 -6.18 -17.69
C GLY A 224 -17.90 -7.18 -16.69
N VAL A 225 -18.81 -6.70 -15.84
CA VAL A 225 -19.49 -7.52 -14.80
C VAL A 225 -20.30 -8.70 -15.34
N SER A 226 -20.60 -8.72 -16.64
CA SER A 226 -21.24 -9.86 -17.30
C SER A 226 -20.58 -10.11 -18.66
N ARG A 227 -20.73 -11.31 -19.23
CA ARG A 227 -20.13 -11.65 -20.53
C ARG A 227 -20.58 -10.77 -21.69
N ARG A 228 -21.72 -10.08 -21.54
CA ARG A 228 -22.26 -9.12 -22.51
C ARG A 228 -21.79 -7.69 -22.25
N ARG A 229 -21.15 -7.42 -21.12
CA ARG A 229 -20.57 -6.12 -20.79
C ARG A 229 -19.08 -6.14 -21.09
N ALA A 230 -18.61 -5.04 -21.64
CA ALA A 230 -17.19 -4.82 -21.88
C ALA A 230 -16.83 -3.41 -21.45
N LEU A 231 -15.61 -3.27 -20.95
CA LEU A 231 -15.01 -2.00 -20.60
C LEU A 231 -13.98 -1.68 -21.68
N ILE A 232 -14.12 -0.50 -22.29
CA ILE A 232 -13.18 0.01 -23.29
C ILE A 232 -12.41 1.14 -22.63
N ASP A 233 -11.14 0.88 -22.35
CA ASP A 233 -10.23 1.80 -21.69
C ASP A 233 -9.51 2.63 -22.74
N VAL A 234 -9.66 3.95 -22.68
CA VAL A 234 -9.21 4.86 -23.73
C VAL A 234 -8.24 5.87 -23.14
N THR A 235 -6.96 5.78 -23.52
CA THR A 235 -5.98 6.81 -23.19
C THR A 235 -6.09 7.96 -24.19
N THR A 236 -6.11 9.20 -23.68
CA THR A 236 -6.18 10.41 -24.52
C THR A 236 -4.90 11.22 -24.51
N VAL A 237 -4.00 10.93 -23.57
CA VAL A 237 -2.70 11.58 -23.41
C VAL A 237 -1.63 10.51 -23.27
N ASN A 238 -0.52 10.67 -24.00
CA ASN A 238 0.64 9.80 -23.83
C ASN A 238 1.40 10.20 -22.55
N VAL A 239 0.96 9.65 -21.43
CA VAL A 239 1.52 9.88 -20.09
C VAL A 239 2.91 9.27 -19.91
N LEU A 240 3.35 8.39 -20.81
CA LEU A 240 4.65 7.72 -20.76
C LEU A 240 5.73 8.46 -21.57
N LYS A 241 5.37 9.59 -22.20
CA LYS A 241 6.29 10.44 -22.94
C LYS A 241 7.21 11.21 -21.99
N GLY A 242 8.50 11.29 -22.33
CA GLY A 242 9.49 12.03 -21.53
C GLY A 242 9.87 11.31 -20.23
N ASP A 243 10.67 11.95 -19.39
CA ASP A 243 11.07 11.36 -18.11
C ASP A 243 9.96 11.50 -17.07
N ILE A 244 9.73 10.42 -16.32
CA ILE A 244 8.72 10.38 -15.25
C ILE A 244 9.42 10.68 -13.93
N ALA A 245 8.98 11.71 -13.21
CA ALA A 245 9.46 11.98 -11.86
C ALA A 245 9.05 10.85 -10.91
N LEU A 246 9.86 10.58 -9.88
CA LEU A 246 9.47 9.66 -8.82
C LEU A 246 8.27 10.25 -8.08
N PRO A 247 7.14 9.53 -7.96
CA PRO A 247 5.99 10.03 -7.23
C PRO A 247 6.37 10.42 -5.80
N GLU A 248 6.02 11.65 -5.40
CA GLU A 248 6.21 12.14 -4.04
C GLU A 248 5.07 11.64 -3.12
N ARG A 249 5.42 11.26 -1.89
CA ARG A 249 4.44 10.82 -0.89
C ARG A 249 3.74 12.04 -0.30
N GLU A 250 2.42 11.96 -0.14
CA GLU A 250 1.63 13.05 0.46
C GLU A 250 2.00 13.30 1.93
N ARG A 251 2.36 12.23 2.66
CA ARG A 251 2.76 12.27 4.06
C ARG A 251 4.14 11.64 4.23
N LEU A 252 5.00 12.32 4.98
CA LEU A 252 6.31 11.83 5.40
C LEU A 252 6.49 12.04 6.92
N PRO A 253 7.14 11.10 7.63
CA PRO A 253 7.54 9.79 7.14
C PRO A 253 6.33 8.92 6.73
N ALA A 254 6.56 8.03 5.77
CA ALA A 254 5.58 7.04 5.30
C ALA A 254 5.73 5.73 6.11
N THR A 255 4.91 4.73 5.78
CA THR A 255 5.01 3.36 6.35
C THR A 255 5.10 2.35 5.22
N ILE A 256 5.79 1.23 5.45
CA ILE A 256 5.84 0.11 4.51
C ILE A 256 4.48 -0.53 4.22
N ASN A 257 3.48 -0.28 5.08
CA ASN A 257 2.10 -0.70 4.82
C ASN A 257 1.49 0.01 3.60
N ASP A 258 2.06 1.14 3.17
CA ASP A 258 1.71 1.82 1.93
C ASP A 258 2.61 1.36 0.77
N ASP A 259 2.02 0.89 -0.33
CA ASP A 259 2.77 0.36 -1.48
C ASP A 259 3.81 1.36 -2.02
N ALA A 260 4.97 0.86 -2.45
CA ALA A 260 6.01 1.70 -3.04
C ALA A 260 5.61 2.17 -4.45
N GLU A 261 5.64 3.49 -4.67
CA GLU A 261 5.25 4.10 -5.94
C GLU A 261 6.45 4.32 -6.87
N VAL A 262 6.52 3.56 -7.97
CA VAL A 262 7.77 3.43 -8.76
C VAL A 262 7.69 3.93 -10.21
N GLY A 263 6.51 4.36 -10.65
CA GLY A 263 6.28 4.77 -12.03
C GLY A 263 4.80 4.95 -12.36
N VAL A 264 4.48 4.97 -13.65
CA VAL A 264 3.14 5.27 -14.17
C VAL A 264 2.76 4.26 -15.25
N TYR A 265 1.56 3.69 -15.17
CA TYR A 265 0.96 2.85 -16.19
C TYR A 265 0.53 3.66 -17.43
N SER A 266 0.33 3.00 -18.57
CA SER A 266 -0.14 3.66 -19.80
C SER A 266 -1.45 4.42 -19.65
N ASN A 267 -2.31 4.02 -18.71
CA ASN A 267 -3.55 4.73 -18.36
C ASN A 267 -3.35 5.97 -17.46
N GLY A 268 -2.13 6.17 -16.94
CA GLY A 268 -1.79 7.28 -16.06
C GLY A 268 -1.87 6.99 -14.57
N ALA A 269 -2.36 5.80 -14.19
CA ALA A 269 -2.34 5.34 -12.80
C ALA A 269 -0.91 5.09 -12.33
N ILE A 270 -0.68 5.25 -11.03
CA ILE A 270 0.62 5.01 -10.42
C ILE A 270 0.87 3.50 -10.30
N VAL A 271 2.10 3.08 -10.60
CA VAL A 271 2.56 1.71 -10.37
C VAL A 271 2.90 1.55 -8.90
N LYS A 272 2.07 0.77 -8.20
CA LYS A 272 2.20 0.45 -6.78
C LYS A 272 2.85 -0.92 -6.63
N VAL A 273 3.92 -0.99 -5.84
CA VAL A 273 4.68 -2.22 -5.56
C VAL A 273 4.46 -2.57 -4.09
N PRO A 274 3.53 -3.49 -3.77
CA PRO A 274 3.39 -3.96 -2.41
C PRO A 274 4.65 -4.73 -2.03
N LEU A 275 5.23 -4.38 -0.88
CA LEU A 275 6.41 -5.05 -0.32
C LEU A 275 6.22 -5.45 1.14
N ARG A 276 5.11 -5.08 1.79
CA ARG A 276 4.84 -5.40 3.19
C ARG A 276 4.72 -6.90 3.44
N TRP A 277 3.97 -7.59 2.59
CA TRP A 277 3.58 -9.00 2.77
C TRP A 277 4.08 -9.91 1.66
N THR A 278 4.55 -9.33 0.56
CA THR A 278 4.83 -10.04 -0.68
C THR A 278 6.22 -9.68 -1.17
N SER A 279 6.82 -10.63 -1.88
CA SER A 279 8.07 -10.41 -2.59
C SER A 279 7.80 -10.02 -4.04
N ALA A 280 8.74 -9.27 -4.60
CA ALA A 280 8.68 -8.75 -5.95
C ALA A 280 9.83 -9.27 -6.81
N VAL A 281 9.57 -9.46 -8.10
CA VAL A 281 10.59 -9.79 -9.09
C VAL A 281 10.64 -8.76 -10.20
N VAL A 282 11.86 -8.39 -10.59
CA VAL A 282 12.12 -7.49 -11.72
C VAL A 282 12.95 -8.22 -12.77
N VAL A 283 12.39 -8.43 -13.96
CA VAL A 283 13.10 -9.10 -15.07
C VAL A 283 13.42 -8.11 -16.18
N GLY A 284 14.60 -8.23 -16.78
CA GLY A 284 14.83 -7.67 -18.10
C GLY A 284 16.30 -7.58 -18.50
N ALA A 285 16.55 -7.14 -19.72
CA ALA A 285 17.90 -7.15 -20.27
C ALA A 285 18.82 -6.12 -19.58
N LYS A 286 20.13 -6.28 -19.77
CA LYS A 286 21.14 -5.35 -19.26
C LYS A 286 20.90 -3.94 -19.82
N ARG A 287 21.12 -2.90 -19.00
CA ARG A 287 20.95 -1.47 -19.35
C ARG A 287 19.53 -1.04 -19.77
N GLN A 288 18.50 -1.82 -19.43
CA GLN A 288 17.09 -1.45 -19.72
C GLN A 288 16.37 -0.73 -18.58
N GLY A 289 17.04 -0.49 -17.45
CA GLY A 289 16.49 0.28 -16.32
C GLY A 289 16.25 -0.49 -15.02
N LYS A 290 16.75 -1.73 -14.88
CA LYS A 290 16.62 -2.52 -13.63
C LYS A 290 17.23 -1.82 -12.42
N SER A 291 18.49 -1.42 -12.49
CA SER A 291 19.17 -0.72 -11.38
C SER A 291 18.50 0.63 -11.06
N ASN A 292 17.91 1.31 -12.04
CA ASN A 292 17.08 2.49 -11.81
C ASN A 292 15.76 2.15 -11.08
N MET A 293 15.10 1.05 -11.43
CA MET A 293 13.93 0.55 -10.69
C MET A 293 14.29 0.22 -9.24
N LEU A 294 15.42 -0.46 -9.00
CA LEU A 294 15.91 -0.73 -7.64
C LEU A 294 16.17 0.56 -6.85
N LYS A 295 16.76 1.58 -7.49
CA LYS A 295 16.93 2.91 -6.87
C LYS A 295 15.61 3.57 -6.53
N ASN A 296 14.62 3.52 -7.42
CA ASN A 296 13.29 4.08 -7.15
C ASN A 296 12.64 3.42 -5.93
N VAL A 297 12.71 2.08 -5.84
CA VAL A 297 12.18 1.33 -4.71
C VAL A 297 12.95 1.68 -3.44
N ALA A 298 14.28 1.66 -3.46
CA ALA A 298 15.10 2.04 -2.31
C ALA A 298 14.76 3.45 -1.81
N ARG A 299 14.57 4.42 -2.71
CA ARG A 299 14.14 5.78 -2.34
C ARG A 299 12.76 5.81 -1.69
N GLN A 300 11.78 5.06 -2.22
CA GLN A 300 10.46 4.97 -1.59
C GLN A 300 10.51 4.28 -0.22
N LEU A 301 11.40 3.31 -0.03
CA LEU A 301 11.60 2.63 1.25
C LEU A 301 12.28 3.54 2.28
N LEU A 302 13.26 4.35 1.89
CA LEU A 302 13.91 5.33 2.77
C LEU A 302 12.97 6.44 3.27
N ARG A 303 11.85 6.65 2.59
CA ARG A 303 10.79 7.55 3.04
C ARG A 303 9.96 6.97 4.19
N CYS A 304 10.10 5.68 4.47
CA CYS A 304 9.40 5.01 5.55
C CYS A 304 10.22 5.06 6.86
N ASP A 305 9.56 5.23 8.01
CA ASP A 305 10.21 5.22 9.33
C ASP A 305 10.28 3.83 9.99
N ASP A 306 9.70 2.82 9.33
CA ASP A 306 9.57 1.44 9.80
C ASP A 306 10.29 0.42 8.88
N VAL A 307 11.26 0.87 8.06
CA VAL A 307 12.01 0.01 7.12
C VAL A 307 13.52 0.09 7.29
N LEU A 308 14.15 -1.09 7.23
CA LEU A 308 15.58 -1.28 7.00
C LEU A 308 15.82 -1.93 5.64
N ILE A 309 16.75 -1.37 4.87
CA ILE A 309 17.09 -1.87 3.54
C ILE A 309 18.40 -2.65 3.63
N MET A 310 18.42 -3.86 3.08
CA MET A 310 19.64 -4.63 2.84
C MET A 310 19.81 -4.86 1.33
N GLY A 311 21.05 -4.92 0.87
CA GLY A 311 21.37 -4.93 -0.55
C GLY A 311 22.34 -6.05 -0.95
N ILE A 312 22.09 -6.72 -2.07
CA ILE A 312 23.09 -7.56 -2.73
C ILE A 312 23.35 -6.96 -4.12
N ASP A 313 24.60 -6.56 -4.37
CA ASP A 313 25.04 -6.06 -5.66
C ASP A 313 26.44 -6.60 -5.97
N PRO A 314 26.53 -7.75 -6.66
CA PRO A 314 27.80 -8.40 -6.96
C PRO A 314 28.67 -7.58 -7.95
N ASN A 315 28.18 -6.45 -8.47
CA ASN A 315 28.95 -5.55 -9.32
C ASN A 315 29.69 -4.48 -8.50
N GLY A 316 30.20 -4.84 -7.31
CA GLY A 316 30.99 -3.94 -6.48
C GLY A 316 30.18 -2.87 -5.73
N GLY A 317 28.88 -3.08 -5.52
CA GLY A 317 28.05 -2.19 -4.70
C GLY A 317 27.68 -0.85 -5.33
N GLU A 318 27.90 -0.66 -6.63
CA GLU A 318 27.66 0.60 -7.35
C GLU A 318 26.21 1.10 -7.20
N LEU A 319 25.24 0.17 -7.12
CA LEU A 319 23.84 0.50 -6.92
C LEU A 319 23.59 1.23 -5.60
N PHE A 320 24.23 0.78 -4.52
CA PHE A 320 23.96 1.22 -3.16
C PHE A 320 24.89 2.35 -2.69
N LEU A 321 26.09 2.47 -3.28
CA LEU A 321 27.07 3.47 -2.90
C LEU A 321 26.53 4.92 -2.84
N PRO A 322 25.68 5.41 -3.77
CA PRO A 322 25.11 6.75 -3.66
C PRO A 322 24.30 7.00 -2.39
N PHE A 323 23.64 5.97 -1.85
CA PHE A 323 22.88 6.05 -0.60
C PHE A 323 23.79 6.01 0.64
N LEU A 324 24.98 5.42 0.53
CA LEU A 324 25.95 5.32 1.62
C LEU A 324 26.87 6.54 1.72
N ARG A 325 27.08 7.25 0.61
CA ARG A 325 27.94 8.45 0.56
C ARG A 325 27.68 9.48 1.65
N PRO A 326 26.43 9.88 1.96
CA PRO A 326 26.18 10.82 3.04
C PRO A 326 26.78 10.38 4.39
N TRP A 327 26.66 9.09 4.71
CA TRP A 327 27.23 8.53 5.92
C TRP A 327 28.76 8.48 5.85
N LEU A 328 29.32 7.97 4.75
CA LEU A 328 30.78 7.91 4.54
C LEU A 328 31.45 9.30 4.60
N GLU A 329 30.74 10.35 4.20
CA GLU A 329 31.16 11.75 4.27
C GLU A 329 30.93 12.38 5.67
N GLY A 330 30.36 11.65 6.63
CA GLY A 330 30.04 12.13 7.98
C GLY A 330 28.86 13.11 8.05
N ARG A 331 28.03 13.17 7.00
CA ARG A 331 26.84 14.05 6.92
C ARG A 331 25.55 13.38 7.38
N ALA A 332 25.57 12.06 7.54
CA ALA A 332 24.50 11.24 8.10
C ALA A 332 25.09 10.40 9.24
N GLU A 333 24.34 10.21 10.32
CA GLU A 333 24.85 9.53 11.52
C GLU A 333 25.08 8.02 11.30
N ARG A 334 24.34 7.40 10.40
CA ARG A 334 24.33 5.96 10.13
C ARG A 334 24.12 5.71 8.63
N PRO A 335 24.48 4.53 8.11
CA PRO A 335 24.24 4.21 6.71
C PRO A 335 22.74 4.09 6.40
N ALA A 336 22.31 4.60 5.24
CA ALA A 336 20.92 4.50 4.78
C ALA A 336 20.55 3.07 4.32
N ILE A 337 21.52 2.31 3.84
CA ILE A 337 21.38 0.87 3.54
C ILE A 337 22.14 0.13 4.62
N ASP A 338 21.47 -0.73 5.38
CA ASP A 338 22.01 -1.27 6.63
C ASP A 338 23.12 -2.31 6.41
N TRP A 339 23.02 -3.13 5.36
CA TRP A 339 24.03 -4.10 4.98
C TRP A 339 24.05 -4.26 3.46
N VAL A 340 25.23 -4.15 2.84
CA VAL A 340 25.45 -4.43 1.41
C VAL A 340 26.43 -5.59 1.22
N ALA A 341 26.04 -6.60 0.47
CA ALA A 341 26.91 -7.67 -0.01
C ALA A 341 27.36 -7.39 -1.43
N THR A 342 28.67 -7.33 -1.65
CA THR A 342 29.29 -7.02 -2.96
C THR A 342 29.93 -8.21 -3.66
N ASP A 343 29.97 -9.35 -2.98
CA ASP A 343 30.51 -10.60 -3.49
C ASP A 343 29.63 -11.78 -3.03
N GLN A 344 29.96 -12.97 -3.52
CA GLN A 344 29.17 -14.17 -3.27
C GLN A 344 29.26 -14.64 -1.81
N ASP A 345 30.41 -14.51 -1.17
CA ASP A 345 30.64 -15.03 0.18
C ASP A 345 29.91 -14.18 1.22
N GLU A 346 29.94 -12.85 1.05
CA GLU A 346 29.16 -11.92 1.87
C GLU A 346 27.66 -12.08 1.60
N ALA A 347 27.25 -12.35 0.36
CA ALA A 347 25.85 -12.62 0.03
C ALA A 347 25.35 -13.91 0.71
N GLU A 348 26.13 -14.99 0.68
CA GLU A 348 25.81 -16.22 1.40
C GLU A 348 25.71 -15.99 2.91
N THR A 349 26.66 -15.23 3.47
CA THR A 349 26.68 -14.86 4.90
C THR A 349 25.44 -14.06 5.30
N MET A 350 25.09 -13.04 4.50
CA MET A 350 23.89 -12.23 4.70
C MET A 350 22.61 -13.09 4.61
N MET A 351 22.51 -13.95 3.60
CA MET A 351 21.34 -14.80 3.40
C MET A 351 21.16 -15.81 4.52
N GLN A 352 22.23 -16.46 4.98
CA GLN A 352 22.18 -17.35 6.15
C GLN A 352 21.75 -16.61 7.41
N TRP A 353 22.27 -15.39 7.61
CA TRP A 353 21.89 -14.56 8.74
C TRP A 353 20.39 -14.19 8.69
N LEU A 354 19.88 -13.79 7.52
CA LEU A 354 18.46 -13.46 7.28
C LEU A 354 17.53 -14.66 7.47
N VAL A 355 17.89 -15.85 6.98
CA VAL A 355 17.11 -17.07 7.25
C VAL A 355 17.03 -17.33 8.75
N GLY A 356 18.13 -17.12 9.48
CA GLY A 356 18.13 -17.18 10.95
C GLY A 356 17.28 -16.11 11.63
N VAL A 357 17.16 -14.90 11.05
CA VAL A 357 16.30 -13.83 11.59
C VAL A 357 14.85 -14.28 11.66
N VAL A 358 14.36 -15.03 10.66
CA VAL A 358 12.96 -15.48 10.63
C VAL A 358 12.61 -16.23 11.92
N SER A 359 13.44 -17.20 12.32
CA SER A 359 13.23 -17.97 13.54
C SER A 359 13.36 -17.09 14.79
N ARG A 360 14.35 -16.19 14.84
CA ARG A 360 14.57 -15.27 15.97
C ARG A 360 13.39 -14.32 16.19
N ARG A 361 12.85 -13.73 15.13
CA ARG A 361 11.71 -12.82 15.21
C ARG A 361 10.44 -13.55 15.62
N ARG A 362 10.20 -14.74 15.07
CA ARG A 362 9.00 -15.53 15.40
C ARG A 362 8.96 -15.92 16.87
N SER A 363 10.08 -16.36 17.44
CA SER A 363 10.14 -16.70 18.87
C SER A 363 10.24 -15.47 19.76
N GLY A 364 11.12 -14.52 19.42
CA GLY A 364 11.41 -13.34 20.24
C GLY A 364 10.25 -12.35 20.34
N TYR A 365 9.37 -12.28 19.34
CA TYR A 365 8.20 -11.41 19.34
C TYR A 365 6.87 -12.15 19.63
N SER A 366 6.90 -13.41 20.04
CA SER A 366 5.69 -14.18 20.32
C SER A 366 4.75 -13.49 21.33
N ASP A 367 5.30 -12.99 22.44
CA ASP A 367 4.51 -12.26 23.45
C ASP A 367 3.95 -10.94 22.91
N TYR A 368 4.72 -10.23 22.08
CA TYR A 368 4.30 -8.99 21.43
C TYR A 368 3.12 -9.27 20.49
N MET A 369 3.24 -10.27 19.63
CA MET A 369 2.19 -10.69 18.70
C MET A 369 0.90 -11.12 19.42
N TRP A 370 1.04 -11.86 20.53
CA TRP A 370 -0.10 -12.22 21.37
C TRP A 370 -0.80 -10.99 21.97
N SER A 371 -0.01 -10.05 22.51
CA SER A 371 -0.55 -8.83 23.13
C SER A 371 -1.19 -7.85 22.13
N ASN A 372 -0.74 -7.85 20.87
CA ASN A 372 -1.28 -7.04 19.78
C ASN A 372 -2.31 -7.78 18.93
N GLY A 373 -3.29 -8.40 19.59
CA GLY A 373 -4.46 -8.99 18.94
C GLY A 373 -4.33 -10.46 18.54
N GLY A 374 -3.24 -11.15 18.94
CA GLY A 374 -3.07 -12.57 18.69
C GLY A 374 -2.86 -12.92 17.22
N ASP A 375 -2.33 -11.98 16.42
CA ASP A 375 -2.02 -12.20 15.00
C ASP A 375 -0.73 -13.02 14.86
N ASP A 376 -0.71 -13.95 13.90
CA ASP A 376 0.48 -14.74 13.52
C ASP A 376 1.49 -13.93 12.71
N LYS A 377 1.17 -12.67 12.38
CA LYS A 377 2.04 -11.76 11.63
C LYS A 377 2.64 -10.68 12.52
N LEU A 378 3.94 -10.52 12.44
CA LEU A 378 4.65 -9.48 13.18
C LEU A 378 4.23 -8.09 12.68
N GLN A 379 3.67 -7.25 13.54
CA GLN A 379 3.35 -5.87 13.20
C GLN A 379 4.63 -5.01 13.17
N VAL A 380 4.72 -4.11 12.20
CA VAL A 380 5.90 -3.25 11.98
C VAL A 380 5.76 -1.92 12.71
N SER A 381 6.88 -1.40 13.20
CA SER A 381 7.00 -0.07 13.79
C SER A 381 8.44 0.43 13.63
N HIS A 382 8.72 1.65 14.11
CA HIS A 382 10.08 2.17 14.17
C HIS A 382 11.01 1.29 15.04
N GLU A 383 10.50 0.69 16.11
CA GLU A 383 11.24 -0.21 17.00
C GLU A 383 11.32 -1.64 16.49
N ILE A 384 10.38 -2.06 15.65
CA ILE A 384 10.34 -3.39 15.02
C ILE A 384 10.26 -3.20 13.50
N PRO A 385 11.37 -2.80 12.86
CA PRO A 385 11.33 -2.44 11.45
C PRO A 385 11.19 -3.67 10.55
N GLN A 386 10.53 -3.48 9.41
CA GLN A 386 10.56 -4.42 8.31
C GLN A 386 11.95 -4.43 7.65
N ILE A 387 12.45 -5.61 7.31
CA ILE A 387 13.67 -5.75 6.49
C ILE A 387 13.24 -5.97 5.04
N VAL A 388 13.74 -5.14 4.13
CA VAL A 388 13.55 -5.33 2.69
C VAL A 388 14.90 -5.61 2.04
N LEU A 389 15.03 -6.79 1.45
CA LEU A 389 16.20 -7.21 0.69
C LEU A 389 16.07 -6.79 -0.77
N LEU A 390 17.01 -5.98 -1.27
CA LEU A 390 17.12 -5.59 -2.67
C LEU A 390 18.30 -6.30 -3.33
N SER A 391 18.06 -7.00 -4.44
CA SER A 391 19.09 -7.79 -5.12
C SER A 391 19.27 -7.39 -6.59
N ASP A 392 20.46 -6.92 -6.96
CA ASP A 392 20.86 -6.70 -8.36
C ASP A 392 21.55 -7.95 -8.95
N GLU A 393 21.33 -8.20 -10.24
CA GLU A 393 22.05 -9.20 -11.04
C GLU A 393 22.09 -10.62 -10.44
N SER A 394 20.97 -11.11 -9.91
CA SER A 394 20.86 -12.40 -9.18
C SER A 394 21.22 -13.66 -10.02
N LYS A 395 21.52 -13.50 -11.32
CA LYS A 395 22.00 -14.59 -12.18
C LYS A 395 23.34 -15.15 -11.70
N SER A 396 24.25 -14.27 -11.25
CA SER A 396 25.61 -14.63 -10.83
C SER A 396 25.65 -15.40 -9.51
N PHE A 397 24.52 -15.50 -8.81
CA PHE A 397 24.46 -16.20 -7.53
C PHE A 397 24.72 -17.69 -7.64
N SER A 398 25.43 -18.20 -6.64
CA SER A 398 25.67 -19.63 -6.44
C SER A 398 24.36 -20.39 -6.27
N ARG A 399 24.39 -21.70 -6.51
CA ARG A 399 23.23 -22.56 -6.25
C ARG A 399 22.80 -22.48 -4.78
N LYS A 400 23.77 -22.39 -3.86
CA LYS A 400 23.53 -22.26 -2.42
C LYS A 400 22.84 -20.94 -2.08
N THR A 401 23.31 -19.81 -2.62
CA THR A 401 22.66 -18.51 -2.43
C THR A 401 21.23 -18.53 -2.95
N LYS A 402 21.00 -19.09 -4.15
CA LYS A 402 19.66 -19.22 -4.74
C LYS A 402 18.72 -20.07 -3.89
N ALA A 403 19.22 -21.17 -3.33
CA ALA A 403 18.45 -22.02 -2.42
C ALA A 403 18.07 -21.28 -1.13
N LEU A 404 19.01 -20.50 -0.55
CA LEU A 404 18.71 -19.66 0.62
C LEU A 404 17.71 -18.54 0.31
N MET A 405 17.73 -17.98 -0.91
CA MET A 405 16.73 -17.00 -1.34
C MET A 405 15.34 -17.61 -1.46
N GLU A 406 15.23 -18.81 -2.02
CA GLU A 406 13.95 -19.54 -2.03
C GLU A 406 13.49 -19.85 -0.60
N GLU A 407 14.36 -20.37 0.26
CA GLU A 407 14.03 -20.64 1.67
C GLU A 407 13.59 -19.38 2.42
N LEU A 408 14.28 -18.25 2.22
CA LEU A 408 13.89 -16.99 2.84
C LEU A 408 12.52 -16.56 2.31
N ASN A 409 12.30 -16.59 0.99
CA ASN A 409 11.03 -16.20 0.38
C ASN A 409 9.84 -17.03 0.88
N ASP A 410 10.05 -18.33 1.13
CA ASP A 410 9.04 -19.25 1.68
C ASP A 410 8.60 -18.85 3.10
N ARG A 411 9.49 -18.24 3.89
CA ARG A 411 9.32 -18.09 5.33
C ARG A 411 9.25 -16.63 5.81
N CYS A 412 9.56 -15.66 4.95
CA CYS A 412 9.82 -14.28 5.35
C CYS A 412 8.58 -13.46 5.76
N GLY A 413 7.41 -13.73 5.17
CA GLY A 413 6.24 -12.85 5.27
C GLY A 413 5.75 -12.59 6.70
N ALA A 414 5.68 -13.63 7.55
CA ALA A 414 5.23 -13.51 8.94
C ALA A 414 6.26 -12.81 9.85
N ALA A 415 7.55 -12.84 9.47
CA ALA A 415 8.66 -12.24 10.23
C ALA A 415 8.93 -10.78 9.81
N SER A 416 8.05 -10.17 9.01
CA SER A 416 8.24 -8.82 8.45
C SER A 416 9.55 -8.68 7.69
N ILE A 417 9.80 -9.63 6.80
CA ILE A 417 10.89 -9.61 5.83
C ILE A 417 10.29 -9.79 4.44
N SER A 418 10.76 -9.03 3.47
CA SER A 418 10.40 -9.22 2.06
C SER A 418 11.61 -8.97 1.16
N MET A 419 11.48 -9.37 -0.11
CA MET A 419 12.55 -9.17 -1.08
C MET A 419 12.04 -8.63 -2.40
N LEU A 420 12.87 -7.80 -3.02
CA LEU A 420 12.74 -7.46 -4.42
C LEU A 420 14.03 -7.89 -5.14
N THR A 421 13.88 -8.89 -6.01
CA THR A 421 15.02 -9.49 -6.71
C THR A 421 14.99 -9.16 -8.19
N SER A 422 16.14 -8.78 -8.73
CA SER A 422 16.28 -8.51 -10.15
C SER A 422 17.01 -9.63 -10.90
N TRP A 423 16.53 -9.92 -12.10
CA TRP A 423 17.00 -11.03 -12.93
C TRP A 423 17.15 -10.60 -14.39
N LEU A 424 18.11 -11.19 -15.09
CA LEU A 424 18.26 -10.98 -16.54
C LEU A 424 17.17 -11.69 -17.37
N ARG A 425 16.70 -12.85 -16.89
CA ARG A 425 15.74 -13.72 -17.57
C ARG A 425 14.72 -14.26 -16.59
N ALA A 426 13.48 -14.41 -17.04
CA ALA A 426 12.37 -14.83 -16.18
C ALA A 426 12.51 -16.26 -15.69
N ILE A 427 12.89 -17.20 -16.57
CA ILE A 427 13.27 -18.59 -16.25
C ILE A 427 14.22 -19.04 -17.35
N ALA A 428 15.32 -19.72 -17.02
CA ALA A 428 16.24 -20.28 -18.02
C ALA A 428 16.59 -21.73 -17.70
N ASP A 429 16.63 -22.56 -18.73
CA ASP A 429 17.08 -23.95 -18.63
C ASP A 429 18.57 -23.99 -18.24
N GLY A 430 18.93 -24.89 -17.31
CA GLY A 430 20.32 -25.05 -16.85
C GLY A 430 20.75 -24.23 -15.62
N GLY A 431 19.83 -23.65 -14.85
CA GLY A 431 20.11 -23.05 -13.54
C GLY A 431 20.67 -21.61 -13.54
N GLY A 432 20.83 -21.01 -14.72
CA GLY A 432 21.24 -19.61 -14.90
C GLY A 432 20.09 -18.60 -14.87
N GLY A 433 18.84 -19.05 -14.72
CA GLY A 433 17.66 -18.20 -14.62
C GLY A 433 17.13 -18.10 -13.19
N MET A 434 16.07 -17.32 -13.02
CA MET A 434 15.36 -17.23 -11.75
C MET A 434 14.78 -18.60 -11.36
N PRO A 435 14.93 -19.02 -10.09
CA PRO A 435 14.29 -20.22 -9.58
C PRO A 435 12.77 -20.17 -9.69
N ARG A 436 12.14 -21.31 -9.98
CA ARG A 436 10.70 -21.39 -10.20
C ARG A 436 9.90 -21.14 -8.92
N GLY A 437 10.40 -21.57 -7.76
CA GLY A 437 9.74 -21.35 -6.47
C GLY A 437 9.58 -19.85 -6.21
N LEU A 438 10.67 -19.11 -6.41
CA LEU A 438 10.70 -17.65 -6.26
C LEU A 438 9.69 -16.95 -7.19
N LEU A 439 9.59 -17.34 -8.46
CA LEU A 439 8.60 -16.77 -9.38
C LEU A 439 7.15 -17.01 -8.94
N VAL A 440 6.84 -18.25 -8.54
CA VAL A 440 5.47 -18.66 -8.19
C VAL A 440 4.97 -17.89 -6.98
N GLN A 441 5.83 -17.66 -6.00
CA GLN A 441 5.50 -16.98 -4.76
C GLN A 441 5.64 -15.45 -4.83
N SER A 442 6.30 -14.93 -5.86
CA SER A 442 6.34 -13.49 -6.11
C SER A 442 5.03 -13.05 -6.76
N GLU A 443 4.18 -12.39 -5.99
CA GLU A 443 2.93 -11.81 -6.47
C GLU A 443 3.19 -10.64 -7.42
N THR A 444 4.05 -9.72 -6.97
CA THR A 444 4.45 -8.54 -7.72
C THR A 444 5.46 -8.93 -8.78
N ARG A 445 5.09 -8.76 -10.05
CA ARG A 445 5.96 -9.10 -11.18
C ARG A 445 6.12 -7.90 -12.07
N ILE A 446 7.37 -7.54 -12.31
CA ILE A 446 7.74 -6.38 -13.10
C ILE A 446 8.74 -6.83 -14.15
N SER A 447 8.55 -6.39 -15.38
CA SER A 447 9.60 -6.37 -16.37
C SER A 447 10.03 -4.94 -16.64
N VAL A 448 11.32 -4.74 -16.89
CA VAL A 448 11.76 -3.63 -17.74
C VAL A 448 11.75 -4.11 -19.19
N ARG A 449 12.17 -3.27 -20.13
CA ARG A 449 12.21 -3.64 -21.54
C ARG A 449 12.92 -4.98 -21.74
N VAL A 450 12.21 -5.91 -22.39
CA VAL A 450 12.72 -7.22 -22.81
C VAL A 450 12.78 -7.27 -24.33
N ASN A 451 13.56 -8.21 -24.86
CA ASN A 451 13.75 -8.34 -26.30
C ASN A 451 12.69 -9.23 -26.98
N ASP A 452 12.03 -10.10 -26.22
CA ASP A 452 11.19 -11.18 -26.76
C ASP A 452 9.94 -11.39 -25.90
N ASP A 453 8.80 -11.60 -26.55
CA ASP A 453 7.50 -11.86 -25.91
C ASP A 453 7.48 -13.13 -25.07
N SER A 454 8.32 -14.12 -25.41
CA SER A 454 8.46 -15.37 -24.65
C SER A 454 8.98 -15.14 -23.23
N GLU A 455 9.79 -14.10 -22.99
CA GLU A 455 10.22 -13.72 -21.64
C GLU A 455 9.05 -13.18 -20.82
N LEU A 456 8.19 -12.35 -21.43
CA LEU A 456 6.97 -11.85 -20.77
C LEU A 456 6.02 -12.99 -20.46
N ALA A 457 5.82 -13.92 -21.41
CA ALA A 457 4.97 -15.09 -21.23
C ALA A 457 5.46 -16.02 -20.10
N ARG A 458 6.79 -16.14 -19.90
CA ARG A 458 7.36 -16.88 -18.77
C ARG A 458 7.15 -16.16 -17.44
N LEU A 459 7.35 -14.85 -17.40
CA LEU A 459 7.21 -14.05 -16.17
C LEU A 459 5.75 -13.98 -15.70
N PHE A 460 4.83 -13.65 -16.60
CA PHE A 460 3.43 -13.40 -16.25
C PHE A 460 2.52 -14.61 -16.39
N GLY A 461 2.97 -15.66 -17.09
CA GLY A 461 2.22 -16.88 -17.37
C GLY A 461 1.65 -16.91 -18.79
N ARG A 462 1.64 -18.09 -19.42
CA ARG A 462 1.06 -18.28 -20.76
C ARG A 462 -0.46 -18.02 -20.71
N GLY A 463 -0.96 -17.20 -21.63
CA GLY A 463 -2.39 -16.83 -21.72
C GLY A 463 -2.77 -15.52 -21.02
N SER A 464 -1.82 -14.84 -20.38
CA SER A 464 -2.03 -13.47 -19.93
C SER A 464 -2.17 -12.54 -21.14
N LYS A 465 -3.11 -11.58 -21.09
CA LYS A 465 -3.35 -10.58 -22.15
C LYS A 465 -2.25 -9.52 -22.11
N LEU A 466 -1.05 -9.93 -22.49
CA LEU A 466 0.15 -9.11 -22.42
C LEU A 466 0.21 -8.16 -23.62
N PRO A 467 0.45 -6.87 -23.41
CA PRO A 467 1.01 -6.03 -24.46
C PRO A 467 2.33 -6.65 -24.96
N PRO A 468 2.59 -6.64 -26.28
CA PRO A 468 3.84 -7.15 -26.83
C PRO A 468 5.06 -6.37 -26.32
N ALA A 469 6.22 -7.03 -26.23
CA ALA A 469 7.49 -6.44 -25.85
C ALA A 469 7.87 -5.23 -26.72
N GLY A 470 7.46 -5.23 -27.99
CA GLY A 470 7.67 -4.11 -28.93
C GLY A 470 6.98 -2.80 -28.51
N GLU A 471 5.92 -2.85 -27.67
CA GLU A 471 5.26 -1.65 -27.15
C GLU A 471 6.07 -0.95 -26.04
N ALA A 472 7.16 -1.54 -25.58
CA ALA A 472 8.15 -0.92 -24.69
C ALA A 472 9.37 -0.45 -25.52
N PRO A 473 9.34 0.75 -26.13
CA PRO A 473 10.33 1.15 -27.13
C PRO A 473 11.71 1.52 -26.56
N ALA A 474 11.79 1.91 -25.30
CA ALA A 474 12.99 2.52 -24.72
C ALA A 474 13.29 2.02 -23.29
N PRO A 475 14.51 2.24 -22.77
CA PRO A 475 14.83 1.97 -21.37
C PRO A 475 13.86 2.65 -20.39
N GLY A 476 13.59 1.99 -19.27
CA GLY A 476 12.61 2.43 -18.27
C GLY A 476 11.16 2.09 -18.61
N TRP A 477 10.85 1.67 -19.84
CA TRP A 477 9.57 1.05 -20.17
C TRP A 477 9.56 -0.41 -19.75
N GLY A 478 8.37 -0.97 -19.54
CA GLY A 478 8.20 -2.39 -19.30
C GLY A 478 6.76 -2.75 -18.97
N HIS A 479 6.57 -3.91 -18.35
CA HIS A 479 5.25 -4.39 -17.95
C HIS A 479 5.22 -4.60 -16.44
N ALA A 480 4.13 -4.22 -15.79
CA ALA A 480 3.98 -4.41 -14.35
C ALA A 480 2.65 -5.09 -14.05
N ARG A 481 2.72 -6.00 -13.07
CA ARG A 481 1.59 -6.58 -12.38
C ARG A 481 1.85 -6.40 -10.89
N ALA A 482 1.10 -5.50 -10.26
CA ALA A 482 1.24 -5.15 -8.86
C ALA A 482 0.72 -6.27 -7.94
N TYR A 483 -0.49 -6.74 -8.20
CA TYR A 483 -1.14 -7.78 -7.40
C TYR A 483 -1.42 -9.04 -8.21
N ASN A 484 -1.54 -10.16 -7.51
CA ASN A 484 -1.98 -11.39 -8.15
C ASN A 484 -3.43 -11.25 -8.65
N GLY A 485 -3.71 -11.76 -9.85
CA GLY A 485 -5.01 -11.61 -10.51
C GLY A 485 -5.14 -10.40 -11.45
N ASP A 486 -4.28 -9.39 -11.31
CA ASP A 486 -4.25 -8.27 -12.24
C ASP A 486 -3.70 -8.67 -13.61
N ASN A 487 -4.22 -8.05 -14.68
CA ASN A 487 -3.60 -8.15 -16.00
C ASN A 487 -2.31 -7.32 -16.00
N PRO A 488 -1.19 -7.85 -16.51
CA PRO A 488 0.02 -7.06 -16.66
C PRO A 488 -0.20 -5.93 -17.67
N ARG A 489 0.22 -4.72 -17.31
CA ARG A 489 0.02 -3.52 -18.12
C ARG A 489 1.34 -2.86 -18.46
N LEU A 490 1.38 -2.17 -19.60
CA LEU A 490 2.51 -1.35 -20.00
C LEU A 490 2.68 -0.19 -18.99
N TYR A 491 3.91 0.05 -18.57
CA TYR A 491 4.24 1.16 -17.68
C TYR A 491 5.60 1.76 -18.04
N LYS A 492 5.88 2.91 -17.44
CA LYS A 492 7.21 3.52 -17.43
C LYS A 492 7.65 3.81 -16.00
N ALA A 493 8.83 3.32 -15.65
CA ALA A 493 9.47 3.58 -14.38
C ALA A 493 9.82 5.06 -14.25
N ALA A 494 9.74 5.59 -13.02
CA ALA A 494 10.32 6.88 -12.70
C ALA A 494 11.83 6.88 -12.98
N ARG A 495 12.41 8.04 -13.28
CA ARG A 495 13.85 8.21 -13.42
C ARG A 495 14.44 8.72 -12.12
N SER A 496 15.43 8.02 -11.58
CA SER A 496 16.24 8.46 -10.45
C SER A 496 17.72 8.52 -10.82
N THR A 497 18.39 9.56 -10.34
CA THR A 497 19.83 9.76 -10.46
C THR A 497 20.55 9.40 -9.16
N ASN A 498 21.88 9.32 -9.22
CA ASN A 498 22.69 9.12 -8.01
C ASN A 498 22.58 10.32 -7.05
N LYS A 499 22.34 11.52 -7.57
CA LYS A 499 22.11 12.72 -6.77
C LYS A 499 20.81 12.60 -5.97
N ASP A 500 19.74 12.12 -6.60
CA ASP A 500 18.46 11.93 -5.92
C ASP A 500 18.56 10.86 -4.81
N ALA A 501 19.34 9.80 -5.04
CA ALA A 501 19.62 8.77 -4.03
C ALA A 501 20.39 9.33 -2.82
N TYR A 502 21.39 10.18 -3.07
CA TYR A 502 22.16 10.87 -2.03
C TYR A 502 21.27 11.81 -1.19
N GLU A 503 20.45 12.62 -1.85
CA GLU A 503 19.52 13.55 -1.18
C GLU A 503 18.46 12.82 -0.36
N GLU A 504 17.92 11.71 -0.87
CA GLU A 504 16.95 10.89 -0.13
C GLU A 504 17.59 10.25 1.11
N ALA A 505 18.83 9.75 1.01
CA ALA A 505 19.56 9.17 2.14
C ALA A 505 19.87 10.20 3.23
N LEU A 506 20.22 11.44 2.86
CA LEU A 506 20.35 12.55 3.80
C LEU A 506 19.02 12.88 4.48
N ARG A 507 17.93 12.94 3.71
CA ARG A 507 16.60 13.27 4.23
C ARG A 507 16.11 12.22 5.23
N ALA A 508 16.33 10.95 4.92
CA ALA A 508 15.91 9.81 5.74
C ALA A 508 16.67 9.69 7.07
N ASP A 509 17.83 10.36 7.21
CA ASP A 509 18.64 10.37 8.44
C ASP A 509 17.82 10.73 9.69
N ALA A 510 16.83 11.62 9.52
CA ALA A 510 15.99 12.13 10.60
C ALA A 510 14.99 11.13 11.20
N TRP A 511 14.65 10.04 10.50
CA TRP A 511 13.60 9.11 10.94
C TRP A 511 13.88 7.63 10.70
N ARG A 512 14.96 7.28 9.99
CA ARG A 512 15.23 5.87 9.69
C ARG A 512 15.39 5.05 10.98
N PRO A 513 14.82 3.84 11.04
CA PRO A 513 14.91 2.99 12.23
C PRO A 513 16.32 2.41 12.39
N GLY A 514 16.61 1.92 13.60
CA GLY A 514 17.78 1.08 13.87
C GLY A 514 17.39 -0.40 13.91
N MET A 515 18.37 -1.28 13.72
CA MET A 515 18.13 -2.71 13.90
C MET A 515 17.85 -3.04 15.37
N ASP A 516 16.79 -3.79 15.62
CA ASP A 516 16.40 -4.20 16.97
C ASP A 516 17.26 -5.35 17.51
N ALA A 517 17.35 -5.44 18.85
CA ALA A 517 18.23 -6.40 19.52
C ALA A 517 17.85 -7.87 19.26
N ILE A 518 16.55 -8.18 19.10
CA ILE A 518 16.08 -9.56 18.86
C ILE A 518 16.54 -10.03 17.48
N THR A 519 16.44 -9.15 16.49
CA THR A 519 16.84 -9.39 15.11
C THR A 519 18.34 -9.55 14.97
N VAL A 520 19.13 -8.68 15.62
CA VAL A 520 20.60 -8.82 15.70
C VAL A 520 21.00 -10.20 16.26
N GLY A 521 20.27 -10.66 17.28
CA GLY A 521 20.51 -11.94 17.93
C GLY A 521 21.66 -11.88 18.93
N THR A 522 22.22 -13.05 19.25
CA THR A 522 23.30 -13.24 20.23
C THR A 522 24.42 -14.10 19.67
N GLY A 523 25.56 -14.14 20.36
CA GLY A 523 26.72 -14.96 19.99
C GLY A 523 27.21 -14.68 18.56
N GLN A 524 27.41 -15.74 17.78
CA GLN A 524 27.91 -15.67 16.42
C GLN A 524 27.00 -14.86 15.48
N ALA A 525 25.66 -14.95 15.63
CA ALA A 525 24.74 -14.21 14.77
C ALA A 525 24.89 -12.69 14.94
N ARG A 526 25.13 -12.26 16.18
CA ARG A 526 25.42 -10.87 16.52
C ARG A 526 26.76 -10.41 15.95
N GLU A 527 27.80 -11.21 16.14
CA GLU A 527 29.15 -10.91 15.62
C GLU A 527 29.16 -10.75 14.10
N VAL A 528 28.47 -11.65 13.38
CA VAL A 528 28.31 -11.59 11.92
C VAL A 528 27.68 -10.26 11.49
N TYR A 529 26.62 -9.84 12.18
CA TYR A 529 25.92 -8.60 11.86
C TYR A 529 26.75 -7.35 12.22
N GLU A 530 27.32 -7.29 13.42
CA GLU A 530 28.07 -6.13 13.89
C GLU A 530 29.34 -5.88 13.06
N ARG A 531 30.02 -6.94 12.60
CA ARG A 531 31.23 -6.82 11.77
C ARG A 531 30.98 -6.57 10.28
N ARG A 532 29.73 -6.41 9.83
CA ARG A 532 29.40 -6.24 8.40
C ARG A 532 30.14 -5.07 7.73
N TRP A 533 30.27 -3.95 8.43
CA TRP A 533 30.94 -2.78 7.88
C TRP A 533 32.46 -2.89 7.94
N GLU A 534 33.01 -3.65 8.89
CA GLU A 534 34.43 -4.00 8.92
C GLU A 534 34.79 -4.87 7.71
N ARG A 535 33.95 -5.87 7.39
CA ARG A 535 34.10 -6.70 6.18
C ARG A 535 33.98 -5.86 4.91
N ALA A 536 33.01 -4.95 4.85
CA ALA A 536 32.86 -4.03 3.72
C ALA A 536 34.08 -3.10 3.54
N LEU A 537 34.65 -2.59 4.64
CA LEU A 537 35.88 -1.79 4.61
C LEU A 537 37.07 -2.63 4.12
N ALA A 538 37.23 -3.85 4.64
CA ALA A 538 38.29 -4.77 4.24
C ALA A 538 38.20 -5.18 2.75
N ALA A 539 36.98 -5.29 2.22
CA ALA A 539 36.73 -5.54 0.80
C ALA A 539 37.06 -4.34 -0.10
N GLY A 540 37.25 -3.13 0.47
CA GLY A 540 37.77 -1.96 -0.24
C GLY A 540 36.80 -1.24 -1.19
N TRP A 541 35.57 -1.71 -1.36
CA TRP A 541 34.62 -1.15 -2.33
C TRP A 541 33.98 0.18 -1.88
N LEU A 542 34.04 0.50 -0.58
CA LEU A 542 33.52 1.76 -0.03
C LEU A 542 34.33 2.99 -0.46
N GLY A 543 35.56 2.81 -0.94
CA GLY A 543 36.42 3.91 -1.40
C GLY A 543 36.92 4.84 -0.28
N VAL A 544 36.86 4.39 0.98
CA VAL A 544 37.37 5.11 2.15
C VAL A 544 38.38 4.24 2.91
N SER A 545 39.34 4.88 3.58
CA SER A 545 40.37 4.18 4.39
C SER A 545 39.91 3.81 5.80
N SER A 546 38.84 4.44 6.29
CA SER A 546 38.26 4.20 7.62
C SER A 546 36.79 4.58 7.61
N LEU A 547 35.99 3.92 8.45
CA LEU A 547 34.59 4.25 8.61
C LEU A 547 34.40 5.52 9.45
N PRO A 548 33.37 6.34 9.18
CA PRO A 548 32.96 7.44 10.04
C PRO A 548 32.68 6.91 11.45
N GLY A 549 33.14 7.65 12.46
CA GLY A 549 33.23 7.22 13.86
C GLY A 549 32.14 6.24 14.30
N ILE A 550 32.51 4.95 14.39
CA ILE A 550 31.95 4.07 15.41
C ILE A 550 32.44 4.65 16.72
N ALA A 551 31.76 5.69 17.20
CA ALA A 551 31.95 6.17 18.55
C ALA A 551 31.59 4.98 19.45
N ALA A 552 32.62 4.37 20.04
CA ALA A 552 32.41 3.56 21.22
C ALA A 552 31.51 4.38 22.17
N PRO A 553 30.47 3.78 22.78
CA PRO A 553 29.68 4.49 23.77
C PRO A 553 30.67 5.11 24.76
N PRO A 554 30.55 6.40 25.09
CA PRO A 554 31.51 7.03 25.99
C PRO A 554 31.55 6.19 27.25
N ARG A 555 32.73 5.62 27.55
CA ARG A 555 32.99 5.06 28.87
C ARG A 555 32.74 6.20 29.84
N THR A 556 31.69 6.08 30.63
CA THR A 556 31.29 7.06 31.64
C THR A 556 32.31 7.04 32.78
N THR A 557 33.50 7.56 32.54
CA THR A 557 34.31 8.17 33.56
C THR A 557 33.93 9.63 33.56
N THR A 558 33.10 10.04 34.51
CA THR A 558 33.35 11.17 35.42
C THR A 558 32.11 11.30 36.32
N ALA A 559 32.21 10.71 37.51
CA ALA A 559 31.54 11.27 38.67
C ALA A 559 32.30 12.55 39.03
N ALA A 560 31.64 13.70 38.92
CA ALA A 560 31.79 14.88 39.78
C ALA A 560 31.20 16.12 39.10
N ASN A 561 30.27 16.76 39.81
CA ASN A 561 29.84 18.16 39.69
C ASN A 561 29.14 18.62 38.40
N ALA A 562 27.80 18.60 38.44
CA ALA A 562 26.97 19.76 38.10
C ALA A 562 25.58 19.62 38.74
N GLN A 563 25.37 20.36 39.83
CA GLN A 563 24.06 20.59 40.46
C GLN A 563 23.33 21.75 39.77
N GLN A 564 21.98 21.68 39.86
CA GLN A 564 20.95 22.69 39.53
C GLN A 564 20.46 22.74 38.07
N THR A 565 19.17 22.77 37.73
CA THR A 565 17.88 22.63 38.45
C THR A 565 16.82 22.35 37.37
N LYS A 566 15.93 21.36 37.55
CA LYS A 566 14.81 21.08 36.64
C LYS A 566 13.52 20.95 37.48
N PRO A 567 12.37 21.51 37.07
CA PRO A 567 11.19 21.60 37.93
C PRO A 567 10.54 20.22 38.16
N GLU A 568 10.09 19.99 39.40
CA GLU A 568 9.42 18.78 39.87
C GLU A 568 8.08 18.52 39.17
N LEU A 569 7.93 17.30 38.65
CA LEU A 569 6.65 16.63 38.45
C LEU A 569 6.48 15.56 39.55
N PRO A 570 5.25 15.26 40.02
CA PRO A 570 5.04 14.45 41.20
C PRO A 570 5.53 13.01 40.97
N GLN A 571 6.55 12.60 41.71
CA GLN A 571 7.05 11.23 41.70
C GLN A 571 6.00 10.29 42.32
N ARG A 572 5.26 9.59 41.46
CA ARG A 572 4.62 8.33 41.86
C ARG A 572 5.72 7.36 42.27
N ARG A 573 5.67 6.90 43.51
CA ARG A 573 6.58 5.90 44.11
C ARG A 573 6.53 4.62 43.27
N TRP A 574 7.56 4.36 42.47
CA TRP A 574 7.68 3.13 41.68
C TRP A 574 8.04 2.00 42.65
N SER A 575 7.19 0.98 42.75
CA SER A 575 7.44 -0.27 43.48
C SER A 575 8.70 -0.96 42.93
N SER A 576 9.50 -1.58 43.79
CA SER A 576 10.75 -2.26 43.39
C SER A 576 10.47 -3.36 42.34
N ARG A 577 11.49 -3.73 41.54
CA ARG A 577 11.37 -4.84 40.56
C ARG A 577 10.90 -6.15 41.22
N GLU A 578 11.21 -6.34 42.51
CA GLU A 578 10.83 -7.50 43.30
C GLU A 578 9.35 -7.45 43.71
N GLU A 579 8.85 -6.29 44.16
CA GLU A 579 7.42 -6.10 44.46
C GLU A 579 6.55 -6.30 43.20
N ARG A 580 7.07 -5.88 42.04
CA ARG A 580 6.38 -6.07 40.75
C ARG A 580 6.34 -7.54 40.33
N ARG A 581 7.43 -8.29 40.56
CA ARG A 581 7.48 -9.75 40.34
C ARG A 581 6.55 -10.51 41.26
N GLN A 582 6.51 -10.15 42.55
CA GLN A 582 5.62 -10.76 43.54
C GLN A 582 4.14 -10.54 43.17
N ARG A 583 3.75 -9.31 42.80
CA ARG A 583 2.37 -9.02 42.38
C ARG A 583 1.94 -9.77 41.12
N ILE A 584 2.86 -9.97 40.16
CA ILE A 584 2.60 -10.75 38.95
C ILE A 584 2.43 -12.22 39.29
N GLN A 585 3.28 -12.76 40.16
CA GLN A 585 3.21 -14.16 40.60
C GLN A 585 1.92 -14.45 41.39
N GLU A 586 1.54 -13.57 42.32
CA GLU A 586 0.29 -13.68 43.08
C GLU A 586 -0.94 -13.62 42.17
N ARG A 587 -0.93 -12.71 41.19
CA ARG A 587 -2.03 -12.58 40.22
C ARG A 587 -2.14 -13.83 39.34
N ARG A 588 -1.00 -14.40 38.94
CA ARG A 588 -0.96 -15.64 38.14
C ARG A 588 -1.45 -16.85 38.94
N ASN A 589 -1.06 -16.96 40.20
CA ASN A 589 -1.49 -18.07 41.07
C ASN A 589 -2.98 -17.96 41.43
N ARG A 590 -3.54 -16.76 41.67
CA ARG A 590 -4.99 -16.56 41.84
C ARG A 590 -5.81 -16.99 40.63
N LEU A 591 -5.31 -16.71 39.42
CA LEU A 591 -6.00 -17.10 38.20
C LEU A 591 -5.99 -18.62 38.00
N ARG A 592 -4.89 -19.28 38.40
CA ARG A 592 -4.76 -20.74 38.33
C ARG A 592 -5.66 -21.43 39.35
N GLU A 593 -5.78 -20.87 40.55
CA GLU A 593 -6.73 -21.34 41.58
C GLU A 593 -8.18 -21.26 41.09
N GLN A 594 -8.56 -20.16 40.42
CA GLN A 594 -9.88 -20.02 39.77
C GLN A 594 -10.13 -21.04 38.64
N LEU A 595 -9.06 -21.58 38.06
CA LEU A 595 -9.08 -22.57 36.97
C LEU A 595 -8.82 -24.00 37.47
N GLY A 596 -8.78 -24.23 38.78
CA GLY A 596 -8.52 -25.55 39.38
C GLY A 596 -7.12 -26.11 39.13
N LYS A 597 -6.14 -25.27 38.78
CA LYS A 597 -4.75 -25.66 38.50
C LYS A 597 -3.84 -25.36 39.69
N PRO A 598 -2.84 -26.21 40.00
CA PRO A 598 -1.93 -25.97 41.10
C PRO A 598 -1.07 -24.70 40.87
N PRO A 599 -0.68 -24.01 41.95
CA PRO A 599 0.15 -22.81 41.88
C PRO A 599 1.56 -23.14 41.37
N VAL A 600 2.19 -22.17 40.73
CA VAL A 600 3.53 -22.32 40.14
C VAL A 600 4.56 -21.72 41.09
N GLY A 601 5.76 -22.34 41.15
CA GLY A 601 6.89 -21.87 41.94
C GLY A 601 7.45 -20.51 41.46
N PRO A 602 8.34 -19.87 42.26
CA PRO A 602 8.95 -18.58 41.94
C PRO A 602 9.86 -18.59 40.70
N ASP A 603 10.29 -19.76 40.26
CA ASP A 603 11.05 -20.05 39.04
C ASP A 603 10.16 -20.27 37.80
N GLY A 604 8.84 -20.28 37.96
CA GLY A 604 7.90 -20.42 36.86
C GLY A 604 7.68 -21.85 36.36
N LYS A 605 8.26 -22.85 37.04
CA LYS A 605 8.06 -24.26 36.74
C LYS A 605 6.93 -24.86 37.59
N GLU A 606 6.16 -25.75 36.98
CA GLU A 606 5.28 -26.63 37.75
C GLU A 606 6.15 -27.59 38.58
N PRO A 607 5.77 -27.92 39.82
CA PRO A 607 6.56 -28.85 40.62
C PRO A 607 6.70 -30.18 39.85
N GLU A 608 7.93 -30.73 39.80
CA GLU A 608 8.33 -31.91 39.01
C GLU A 608 7.44 -33.16 39.23
N GLY A 609 6.59 -33.18 40.27
CA GLY A 609 5.59 -34.21 40.51
C GLY A 609 4.32 -34.16 39.64
N SER A 610 3.99 -33.08 38.91
CA SER A 610 2.70 -32.96 38.20
C SER A 610 2.61 -33.80 36.92
N VAL A 611 3.72 -33.97 36.21
CA VAL A 611 3.81 -34.78 34.99
C VAL A 611 3.83 -36.27 35.35
N ASN A 612 4.59 -36.65 36.37
CA ASN A 612 4.65 -38.01 36.89
C ASN A 612 3.30 -38.47 37.48
N ALA A 613 2.55 -37.57 38.14
CA ALA A 613 1.22 -37.89 38.67
C ALA A 613 0.18 -38.14 37.56
N ARG A 614 0.23 -37.37 36.46
CA ARG A 614 -0.66 -37.58 35.30
C ARG A 614 -0.31 -38.84 34.51
N PHE A 615 0.97 -39.19 34.38
CA PHE A 615 1.39 -40.45 33.78
C PHE A 615 0.97 -41.67 34.62
N ALA A 616 1.10 -41.58 35.94
CA ALA A 616 0.61 -42.62 36.85
C ALA A 616 -0.92 -42.81 36.75
N GLU A 617 -1.68 -41.75 36.50
CA GLU A 617 -3.14 -41.82 36.24
C GLU A 617 -3.47 -42.54 34.92
N ILE A 618 -2.72 -42.27 33.84
CA ILE A 618 -2.90 -42.90 32.53
C ILE A 618 -2.53 -44.40 32.59
N VAL A 619 -1.44 -44.74 33.26
CA VAL A 619 -0.99 -46.14 33.43
C VAL A 619 -1.92 -46.90 34.39
N ALA A 620 -2.41 -46.27 35.46
CA ALA A 620 -3.33 -46.93 36.41
C ALA A 620 -4.74 -47.18 35.84
N GLY A 621 -5.13 -46.47 34.76
CA GLY A 621 -6.41 -46.68 34.05
C GLY A 621 -6.44 -47.93 33.16
N ILE A 622 -5.28 -48.55 32.90
CA ILE A 622 -5.14 -49.72 32.02
C ILE A 622 -4.89 -50.94 32.93
N GLY A 623 -5.95 -51.65 33.29
CA GLY A 623 -5.94 -52.72 34.28
C GLY A 623 -4.95 -53.87 34.02
N ASP A 624 -4.48 -54.46 35.11
CA ASP A 624 -3.60 -55.63 35.20
C ASP A 624 -4.21 -56.88 34.53
N PRO A 625 -3.59 -57.47 33.48
CA PRO A 625 -3.87 -58.84 33.07
C PRO A 625 -2.84 -59.76 33.72
N GLY A 626 -3.21 -60.32 34.86
CA GLY A 626 -2.43 -61.37 35.51
C GLY A 626 -2.25 -62.61 34.61
N GLY A 627 -1.06 -63.21 34.69
CA GLY A 627 -0.85 -64.64 34.46
C GLY A 627 0.02 -65.02 33.25
N GLY A 628 1.31 -65.27 33.50
CA GLY A 628 2.20 -66.10 32.66
C GLY A 628 2.97 -65.34 31.58
N ALA A 629 4.27 -65.12 31.80
CA ALA A 629 5.14 -64.25 30.99
C ALA A 629 5.16 -64.53 29.46
N PRO A 630 4.91 -63.49 28.65
CA PRO A 630 5.54 -63.25 27.35
C PRO A 630 6.23 -61.85 27.36
N ALA A 631 7.03 -61.54 26.33
CA ALA A 631 7.79 -60.29 26.23
C ALA A 631 6.93 -59.04 26.57
N GLU A 632 7.32 -58.29 27.61
CA GLU A 632 6.57 -57.12 28.08
C GLU A 632 6.51 -56.07 26.97
N VAL A 633 5.29 -55.64 26.64
CA VAL A 633 5.06 -54.56 25.67
C VAL A 633 5.73 -53.29 26.20
N PRO A 634 6.55 -52.58 25.39
CA PRO A 634 7.28 -51.42 25.88
C PRO A 634 6.36 -50.31 26.41
N PRO A 635 6.74 -49.62 27.52
CA PRO A 635 5.95 -48.52 28.09
C PRO A 635 5.61 -47.42 27.08
N LEU A 636 6.50 -47.16 26.12
CA LEU A 636 6.27 -46.21 25.03
C LEU A 636 5.03 -46.56 24.19
N LEU A 637 4.85 -47.82 23.79
CA LEU A 637 3.72 -48.22 22.95
C LEU A 637 2.41 -48.16 23.73
N ILE A 638 2.43 -48.52 25.01
CA ILE A 638 1.28 -48.38 25.91
C ILE A 638 0.88 -46.90 26.01
N ALA A 639 1.86 -46.02 26.20
CA ALA A 639 1.62 -44.58 26.30
C ALA A 639 1.09 -43.99 24.98
N VAL A 640 1.61 -44.43 23.84
CA VAL A 640 1.11 -44.02 22.52
C VAL A 640 -0.33 -44.48 22.32
N LEU A 641 -0.67 -45.74 22.61
CA LEU A 641 -2.05 -46.25 22.53
C LEU A 641 -3.00 -45.48 23.45
N GLY A 642 -2.56 -45.12 24.66
CA GLY A 642 -3.34 -44.25 25.56
C GLY A 642 -3.65 -42.88 24.96
N VAL A 643 -2.77 -42.32 24.11
CA VAL A 643 -3.06 -41.08 23.37
C VAL A 643 -4.15 -41.30 22.32
N PHE A 644 -4.19 -42.45 21.65
CA PHE A 644 -5.27 -42.80 20.71
C PHE A 644 -6.60 -42.95 21.46
N ASP A 645 -6.60 -43.62 22.60
CA ASP A 645 -7.79 -43.84 23.42
C ASP A 645 -8.36 -42.52 23.96
N ASP A 646 -7.49 -41.63 24.47
CA ASP A 646 -7.86 -40.27 24.90
C ASP A 646 -8.48 -39.44 23.76
N ALA A 647 -7.97 -39.61 22.54
CA ALA A 647 -8.41 -38.85 21.38
C ALA A 647 -9.68 -39.43 20.75
N GLY A 648 -10.00 -40.70 21.00
CA GLY A 648 -11.15 -41.41 20.44
C GLY A 648 -11.14 -41.52 18.92
N VAL A 649 -9.95 -41.56 18.31
CA VAL A 649 -9.76 -41.62 16.84
C VAL A 649 -8.62 -42.57 16.47
N ASP A 650 -8.71 -43.20 15.30
CA ASP A 650 -7.70 -44.16 14.82
C ASP A 650 -6.47 -43.51 14.17
N GLU A 651 -6.51 -42.19 13.96
CA GLU A 651 -5.42 -41.42 13.36
C GLU A 651 -5.08 -40.20 14.24
N VAL A 652 -3.86 -40.16 14.76
CA VAL A 652 -3.40 -39.05 15.62
C VAL A 652 -2.16 -38.39 15.04
N HIS A 653 -2.18 -37.04 14.97
CA HIS A 653 -1.03 -36.27 14.50
C HIS A 653 0.19 -36.48 15.39
N ARG A 654 1.36 -36.58 14.76
CA ARG A 654 2.65 -36.73 15.45
C ARG A 654 2.89 -35.65 16.50
N SER A 655 2.42 -34.42 16.25
CA SER A 655 2.54 -33.33 17.22
C SER A 655 1.75 -33.57 18.50
N VAL A 656 0.57 -34.16 18.41
CA VAL A 656 -0.29 -34.42 19.58
C VAL A 656 0.34 -35.49 20.47
N ILE A 657 0.91 -36.54 19.87
CA ILE A 657 1.62 -37.59 20.60
C ILE A 657 2.90 -37.02 21.25
N ALA A 658 3.68 -36.22 20.51
CA ALA A 658 4.90 -35.62 21.03
C ALA A 658 4.63 -34.64 22.18
N ASP A 659 3.60 -33.80 22.06
CA ASP A 659 3.22 -32.85 23.11
C ASP A 659 2.82 -33.57 24.41
N LYS A 660 2.18 -34.75 24.31
CA LYS A 660 1.79 -35.56 25.47
C LYS A 660 2.93 -36.39 26.06
N LEU A 661 3.83 -36.93 25.23
CA LEU A 661 4.78 -37.97 25.65
C LEU A 661 6.22 -37.47 25.79
N THR A 662 6.66 -36.53 24.95
CA THR A 662 8.06 -36.06 24.89
C THR A 662 8.18 -34.56 25.20
N GLY A 663 7.14 -33.93 25.75
CA GLY A 663 7.12 -32.49 26.01
C GLY A 663 7.17 -31.63 24.74
N GLY A 664 6.80 -32.20 23.59
CA GLY A 664 6.79 -31.54 22.28
C GLY A 664 7.96 -31.90 21.36
N ASP A 665 8.90 -32.76 21.78
CA ASP A 665 10.00 -33.21 20.91
C ASP A 665 9.51 -34.27 19.91
N LYS A 666 9.28 -33.81 18.69
CA LYS A 666 8.73 -34.62 17.60
C LYS A 666 9.77 -35.52 16.92
N GLU A 667 11.06 -35.19 17.02
CA GLU A 667 12.13 -35.98 16.39
C GLU A 667 12.50 -37.16 17.28
N GLN A 668 12.56 -36.94 18.60
CA GLN A 668 12.74 -38.02 19.57
C GLN A 668 11.63 -39.08 19.45
N LEU A 669 10.36 -38.66 19.38
CA LEU A 669 9.23 -39.59 19.22
C LEU A 669 9.34 -40.40 17.92
N SER A 670 9.65 -39.76 16.79
CA SER A 670 9.78 -40.47 15.52
C SER A 670 10.95 -41.44 15.52
N GLY A 671 12.09 -41.05 16.10
CA GLY A 671 13.25 -41.94 16.23
C GLY A 671 12.93 -43.21 17.02
N LEU A 672 12.24 -43.08 18.16
CA LEU A 672 11.86 -44.22 18.99
C LEU A 672 10.84 -45.15 18.31
N LEU A 673 9.87 -44.59 17.58
CA LEU A 673 8.89 -45.39 16.84
C LEU A 673 9.50 -46.06 15.59
N GLU A 674 10.43 -45.39 14.91
CA GLU A 674 11.15 -45.97 13.77
C GLU A 674 12.04 -47.16 14.17
N LEU A 675 12.58 -47.19 15.40
CA LEU A 675 13.29 -48.35 15.95
C LEU A 675 12.42 -49.61 16.02
N LEU A 676 11.10 -49.46 16.06
CA LEU A 676 10.12 -50.54 16.02
C LEU A 676 9.49 -50.74 14.62
N ASP A 677 10.08 -50.14 13.58
CA ASP A 677 9.57 -50.07 12.20
C ASP A 677 8.17 -49.44 12.05
N ILE A 678 7.77 -48.61 13.02
CA ILE A 678 6.51 -47.87 12.98
C ILE A 678 6.74 -46.57 12.20
N ARG A 679 6.21 -46.51 10.98
CA ARG A 679 6.39 -45.36 10.09
C ARG A 679 5.20 -44.41 10.13
N MET A 680 5.51 -43.13 10.04
CA MET A 680 4.50 -42.08 9.89
C MET A 680 3.76 -42.25 8.56
N GLN A 681 2.46 -41.99 8.55
CA GLN A 681 1.65 -42.10 7.35
C GLN A 681 2.18 -41.18 6.22
N PRO A 682 2.17 -41.65 4.95
CA PRO A 682 2.67 -40.89 3.82
C PRO A 682 1.74 -39.72 3.44
N LYS A 683 0.45 -39.84 3.72
CA LYS A 683 -0.57 -38.81 3.47
C LYS A 683 -0.86 -38.05 4.74
N SER A 684 -1.04 -36.74 4.61
CA SER A 684 -1.54 -35.90 5.71
C SER A 684 -3.06 -36.06 5.85
N PHE A 685 -3.55 -36.09 7.07
CA PHE A 685 -4.98 -36.15 7.41
C PHE A 685 -5.36 -34.98 8.32
N ARG A 686 -6.66 -34.74 8.47
CA ARG A 686 -7.20 -33.70 9.33
C ARG A 686 -7.78 -34.33 10.58
N MET A 687 -7.25 -33.93 11.75
CA MET A 687 -7.76 -34.34 13.05
C MET A 687 -8.63 -33.21 13.64
N PRO A 688 -9.73 -33.51 14.34
CA PRO A 688 -10.57 -32.49 14.97
C PRO A 688 -9.77 -31.61 15.94
N GLY A 689 -9.90 -30.28 15.82
CA GLY A 689 -9.19 -29.33 16.69
C GLY A 689 -7.74 -29.02 16.30
N THR A 690 -7.19 -29.64 15.24
CA THR A 690 -5.82 -29.37 14.76
C THR A 690 -5.77 -29.03 13.25
N SER A 691 -4.66 -28.45 12.80
CA SER A 691 -4.37 -28.20 11.38
C SER A 691 -4.02 -29.49 10.64
N THR A 692 -4.22 -29.58 9.32
CA THR A 692 -3.80 -30.74 8.51
C THR A 692 -2.33 -31.10 8.75
N GLY A 693 -2.06 -32.36 9.09
CA GLY A 693 -0.75 -32.84 9.51
C GLY A 693 -0.55 -34.32 9.20
N ARG A 694 0.68 -34.81 9.38
CA ARG A 694 0.98 -36.26 9.30
C ARG A 694 1.04 -36.85 10.71
N GLY A 695 0.80 -38.15 10.80
CA GLY A 695 0.68 -38.83 12.07
C GLY A 695 0.78 -40.33 11.92
N TYR A 696 0.34 -41.04 12.94
CA TYR A 696 0.36 -42.49 13.00
C TYR A 696 -1.07 -43.03 13.00
N HIS A 697 -1.23 -44.23 12.46
CA HIS A 697 -2.48 -44.98 12.53
C HIS A 697 -2.41 -45.95 13.71
N ARG A 698 -3.51 -46.16 14.43
CA ARG A 698 -3.61 -47.07 15.58
C ARG A 698 -3.16 -48.49 15.21
N ASP A 699 -3.65 -49.02 14.09
CA ASP A 699 -3.28 -50.33 13.55
C ASP A 699 -1.77 -50.55 13.41
N ALA A 700 -0.99 -49.53 13.05
CA ALA A 700 0.46 -49.67 12.93
C ALA A 700 1.16 -49.81 14.29
N ILE A 701 0.56 -49.25 15.34
CA ILE A 701 1.03 -49.39 16.73
C ILE A 701 0.63 -50.76 17.27
N GLU A 702 -0.61 -51.18 17.03
CA GLU A 702 -1.13 -52.50 17.45
C GLU A 702 -0.39 -53.66 16.76
N ASP A 703 -0.13 -53.55 15.45
CA ASP A 703 0.67 -54.53 14.70
C ASP A 703 2.08 -54.67 15.27
N ALA A 704 2.73 -53.56 15.64
CA ALA A 704 4.03 -53.60 16.29
C ALA A 704 3.97 -54.27 17.68
N VAL A 705 2.91 -54.04 18.46
CA VAL A 705 2.68 -54.73 19.74
C VAL A 705 2.52 -56.23 19.53
N ASP A 706 1.75 -56.66 18.55
CA ASP A 706 1.53 -58.07 18.26
C ASP A 706 2.81 -58.77 17.76
N ARG A 707 3.60 -58.08 16.94
CA ARG A 707 4.92 -58.55 16.47
C ARG A 707 5.95 -58.65 17.60
N ILE A 708 5.88 -57.78 18.61
CA ILE A 708 6.72 -57.90 19.82
C ILE A 708 6.27 -59.11 20.66
N ARG A 709 4.96 -59.28 20.85
CA ARG A 709 4.40 -60.40 21.62
C ARG A 709 4.66 -61.76 20.97
N SER A 710 4.69 -61.83 19.65
CA SER A 710 5.03 -63.03 18.90
C SER A 710 6.54 -63.31 18.84
N GLY A 711 7.38 -62.37 19.31
CA GLY A 711 8.84 -62.46 19.26
C GLY A 711 9.43 -62.17 17.87
N GLU A 712 8.67 -61.57 16.96
CA GLU A 712 9.12 -61.20 15.62
C GLU A 712 10.03 -59.95 15.62
N ILE A 713 9.79 -59.02 16.55
CA ILE A 713 10.62 -57.84 16.77
C ILE A 713 11.25 -57.90 18.16
N GLU A 714 12.58 -57.86 18.21
CA GLU A 714 13.31 -57.63 19.44
C GLU A 714 13.25 -56.14 19.79
N VAL A 715 12.84 -55.81 21.01
CA VAL A 715 12.69 -54.42 21.46
C VAL A 715 14.06 -53.85 21.81
N PRO A 716 14.51 -52.76 21.17
CA PRO A 716 15.76 -52.09 21.54
C PRO A 716 15.72 -51.52 22.95
N ASP A 717 16.86 -51.51 23.65
CA ASP A 717 16.98 -51.02 25.04
C ASP A 717 16.47 -49.59 25.19
N GLU A 718 16.70 -48.73 24.19
CA GLU A 718 16.24 -47.35 24.17
C GLU A 718 14.72 -47.21 24.22
N VAL A 719 13.99 -48.21 23.70
CA VAL A 719 12.53 -48.24 23.69
C VAL A 719 12.00 -48.99 24.91
N ALA A 720 12.67 -50.06 25.33
CA ALA A 720 12.33 -50.83 26.51
C ALA A 720 12.45 -50.00 27.81
N GLN A 721 13.47 -49.13 27.89
CA GLN A 721 13.76 -48.30 29.06
C GLN A 721 13.15 -46.90 28.97
N TRP A 722 12.40 -46.60 27.90
CA TRP A 722 11.85 -45.26 27.69
C TRP A 722 10.79 -44.90 28.75
N TRP A 723 10.92 -43.69 29.31
CA TRP A 723 9.95 -43.10 30.25
C TRP A 723 9.76 -41.60 29.96
N PRO A 724 8.58 -41.02 30.21
CA PRO A 724 8.39 -39.59 30.03
C PRO A 724 9.35 -38.77 30.88
N GLY A 725 10.19 -37.97 30.24
CA GLY A 725 11.21 -37.12 30.90
C GLY A 725 12.59 -37.75 31.08
N ALA A 726 12.83 -38.96 30.54
CA ALA A 726 14.15 -39.59 30.43
C ALA A 726 15.03 -38.98 29.34
#